data_AF-A0A8D1VX43-F1
#
_entry.id   AF-A0A8D1VX43-F1
#
_cell.length_a   1.000
_cell.length_b   1.000
_cell.length_c   1.000
_cell.angle_alpha   90.00
_cell.angle_beta   90.00
_cell.angle_gamma   90.00
#
_symmetry.space_group_name_H-M   'P 1'
#
loop_
_entity.id
_entity.type
_entity.pdbx_description
1 polymer ?
#
loop_
_entity_poly.entity_id
_entity_poly.type
_entity_poly.pdbx_seq_one_letter_code
_entity_poly.pdbx_strand_id
1 'polypeptide(L)'
;MAGEAAQPGVEPLAFARFLDSSPQPFVYGYGGRSLREMREREFGRLAALFCFFLSGTVYLDHAGATLFPQSQLTSFTKDLMENLYGNPHSQNISSKLTYETVEQVRYRILAHFRTSPEDYTVIFTAGSTAALKLVAEAFPWVSPGPESSGSRFCYLTDSHTSVVGMRKVTTAMNVTCIPVRPEDMWLAEKQDAAAAGDPDHQPPHLFCYPAQSNFSGSRYPLSWIGEVKSGQMRPVSAPGKWYVLLDAAAYVGTSPLDLSVHQADFVPISFYKIFGFPTGLGALLVNNRTAPLLRKTYFGGGTAAAYLAGEDFYIPRESVAERFEDGTISFLDVIALKHGFDALENLTGGMECIRQHTFTLARYTYTSLTALRYPNGAPVVRIYSDSEFSSPEVQGPVISFNVLDDDGNIIGYSQVDKMASLHNIHVRTGCFCNTGACQRHLGISDEMVKKHLQAGHVCGDDMDLINGQPTGSVRISFGYMSTLEDAQAFLRFIIATWLHPSLSQPLLPATPRQAGAPPAEMEAQNTMPATMDRGGLSPQEDALADPGVWNSSPTTVDAVTLCLPLLEATRTQQTPSEKTAGIPGGGLGSHVVTNLYLYPIKSCAAFEVTRWPLGNQGLLYDRSWMVVNHNGICLSQKQEPRLCLIQPIIDLQRRVMIIKAQGMEPIEVPLEENSERAQICQSKVCADRVNAYDCGEKISAWLSRFFGRPCHLIKQSSDFRRNPRRKHGKDQPACTTATLSLVNEAQYLLINRSSVLELQRQLNRSGENGKEELFPMKDLISRFRANIITNGTRAFEEEKWDGISVGSLHFQVLGPCHRCQMICINQQTGQRNQDVFQKLSESRERKVNFGVYLMHSSLDLSSPCYLSVGSEVLPVLKVNTEHHYLPASEKHQDALS
;
A
#
# COMPACT_ATOMS: atom_id res chain seq x y z
N MET A 1 -21.88 1.57 42.86
CA MET A 1 -23.13 2.37 42.93
C MET A 1 -23.27 3.14 41.62
N ALA A 2 -24.39 3.85 41.40
CA ALA A 2 -24.59 4.67 40.22
C ALA A 2 -23.52 5.78 40.10
N GLY A 3 -23.25 6.35 38.92
CA GLY A 3 -23.84 6.04 37.61
C GLY A 3 -24.12 7.31 36.80
N GLU A 4 -23.06 7.97 36.33
CA GLU A 4 -23.15 9.14 35.46
C GLU A 4 -23.07 8.72 33.99
N ALA A 5 -24.03 9.16 33.18
CA ALA A 5 -24.08 8.84 31.75
C ALA A 5 -23.28 9.87 30.94
N ALA A 6 -22.11 9.48 30.44
CA ALA A 6 -21.33 10.30 29.51
C ALA A 6 -22.04 10.40 28.15
N GLN A 7 -22.25 11.62 27.65
CA GLN A 7 -22.73 11.85 26.27
C GLN A 7 -21.59 11.70 25.24
N PRO A 8 -21.91 11.41 23.96
CA PRO A 8 -20.96 10.80 23.04
C PRO A 8 -19.98 11.78 22.40
N GLY A 9 -18.80 11.93 23.00
CA GLY A 9 -17.56 12.32 22.32
C GLY A 9 -16.58 11.15 22.33
N VAL A 10 -16.44 10.43 21.21
CA VAL A 10 -15.54 9.26 21.11
C VAL A 10 -14.10 9.71 20.87
N GLU A 11 -13.52 10.40 21.85
CA GLU A 11 -12.07 10.61 21.87
C GLU A 11 -11.35 9.29 22.19
N PRO A 12 -10.19 9.01 21.56
CA PRO A 12 -9.36 7.88 21.93
C PRO A 12 -8.94 7.94 23.41
N LEU A 13 -8.75 6.77 24.03
CA LEU A 13 -8.32 6.65 25.43
C LEU A 13 -7.10 7.57 25.69
N ALA A 14 -7.20 8.45 26.69
CA ALA A 14 -6.16 9.41 27.00
C ALA A 14 -4.84 8.70 27.36
N PHE A 15 -3.80 8.89 26.55
CA PHE A 15 -2.60 8.03 26.59
C PHE A 15 -1.89 8.00 27.95
N ALA A 16 -1.84 9.13 28.67
CA ALA A 16 -1.29 9.15 30.03
C ALA A 16 -2.02 8.16 30.97
N ARG A 17 -3.36 8.21 31.00
CA ARG A 17 -4.20 7.26 31.76
C ARG A 17 -4.04 5.81 31.29
N PHE A 18 -3.63 5.58 30.05
CA PHE A 18 -3.29 4.25 29.54
C PHE A 18 -1.93 3.77 30.07
N LEU A 19 -0.89 4.62 30.09
CA LEU A 19 0.42 4.26 30.66
C LEU A 19 0.31 3.85 32.13
N ASP A 20 -0.54 4.56 32.88
CA ASP A 20 -0.80 4.33 34.31
C ASP A 20 -1.84 3.22 34.59
N SER A 21 -2.45 2.61 33.55
CA SER A 21 -3.54 1.63 33.71
C SER A 21 -3.09 0.23 34.15
N SER A 22 -1.80 0.03 34.41
CA SER A 22 -1.16 -1.26 34.65
C SER A 22 -0.32 -1.24 35.94
N PRO A 23 -0.30 -2.32 36.74
CA PRO A 23 0.56 -2.42 37.93
C PRO A 23 2.06 -2.27 37.65
N GLN A 24 2.49 -2.45 36.39
CA GLN A 24 3.79 -2.03 35.89
C GLN A 24 3.57 -1.00 34.77
N PRO A 25 4.12 0.23 34.86
CA PRO A 25 3.93 1.26 33.84
C PRO A 25 4.46 0.85 32.47
N PHE A 26 3.71 1.17 31.42
CA PHE A 26 4.16 0.91 30.05
C PHE A 26 5.28 1.87 29.63
N VAL A 27 6.36 1.35 29.05
CA VAL A 27 7.50 2.16 28.58
C VAL A 27 7.27 2.58 27.13
N TYR A 28 7.44 3.88 26.85
CA TYR A 28 7.28 4.47 25.51
C TYR A 28 8.46 5.40 25.18
N GLY A 29 9.16 5.12 24.08
CA GLY A 29 10.32 5.90 23.63
C GLY A 29 11.64 5.42 24.24
N TYR A 30 12.68 6.26 24.14
CA TYR A 30 14.09 5.87 24.28
C TYR A 30 14.92 6.76 25.22
N GLY A 31 14.28 7.37 26.22
CA GLY A 31 14.93 7.94 27.43
C GLY A 31 16.25 8.72 27.24
N GLY A 32 16.20 9.94 26.69
CA GLY A 32 17.37 10.83 26.63
C GLY A 32 17.40 11.81 25.46
N ARG A 33 16.61 11.53 24.41
CA ARG A 33 16.25 12.46 23.32
C ARG A 33 14.76 12.29 23.03
N SER A 34 14.10 13.28 22.43
CA SER A 34 12.70 13.09 22.05
C SER A 34 12.59 12.09 20.90
N LEU A 35 11.67 11.13 21.01
CA LEU A 35 11.33 10.23 19.90
C LEU A 35 10.90 11.01 18.65
N ARG A 36 10.28 12.18 18.85
CA ARG A 36 9.90 13.10 17.77
C ARG A 36 11.12 13.71 17.07
N GLU A 37 12.11 14.23 17.83
CA GLU A 37 13.38 14.74 17.27
C GLU A 37 14.14 13.63 16.51
N MET A 38 14.11 12.40 17.02
CA MET A 38 14.70 11.24 16.36
C MET A 38 13.98 10.93 15.04
N ARG A 39 12.65 10.93 15.02
CA ARG A 39 11.86 10.74 13.78
C ARG A 39 12.06 11.89 12.78
N GLU A 40 12.04 13.14 13.22
CA GLU A 40 12.23 14.30 12.36
C GLU A 40 13.63 14.31 11.71
N ARG A 41 14.69 13.96 12.47
CA ARG A 41 16.08 13.92 11.97
C ARG A 41 16.42 12.68 11.14
N GLU A 42 16.05 11.49 11.59
CA GLU A 42 16.45 10.22 10.95
C GLU A 42 15.47 9.74 9.88
N PHE A 43 14.21 10.17 9.98
CA PHE A 43 13.09 9.71 9.17
C PHE A 43 12.26 10.88 8.61
N GLY A 44 12.86 12.06 8.39
CA GLY A 44 12.17 13.27 7.92
C GLY A 44 11.34 13.11 6.63
N ARG A 45 11.58 12.06 5.84
CA ARG A 45 10.72 11.61 4.72
C ARG A 45 9.30 11.15 5.12
N LEU A 46 9.04 10.98 6.43
CA LEU A 46 7.71 10.74 7.00
C LEU A 46 7.03 12.04 7.46
N ALA A 47 7.76 13.15 7.59
CA ALA A 47 7.20 14.45 7.97
C ALA A 47 6.39 15.07 6.82
N ALA A 48 5.50 16.00 7.15
CA ALA A 48 4.74 16.76 6.17
C ALA A 48 5.64 17.79 5.47
N LEU A 49 5.96 17.56 4.19
CA LEU A 49 6.69 18.52 3.36
C LEU A 49 5.84 19.77 3.10
N PHE A 50 6.21 20.88 3.75
CA PHE A 50 5.84 22.25 3.38
C PHE A 50 4.34 22.53 3.10
N CYS A 51 3.45 22.15 4.02
CA CYS A 51 2.21 22.93 4.26
C CYS A 51 1.52 22.52 5.58
N PHE A 52 0.88 23.47 6.25
CA PHE A 52 0.11 23.29 7.51
C PHE A 52 -1.17 22.43 7.37
N PHE A 53 -1.39 21.80 6.20
CA PHE A 53 -2.67 21.21 5.78
C PHE A 53 -2.55 19.78 5.21
N LEU A 54 -1.38 19.16 5.25
CA LEU A 54 -1.19 17.75 4.90
C LEU A 54 -0.73 16.97 6.12
N SER A 55 -1.41 15.87 6.43
CA SER A 55 -0.94 14.90 7.43
C SER A 55 0.36 14.25 6.96
N GLY A 56 1.28 14.04 7.90
CA GLY A 56 2.51 13.28 7.66
C GLY A 56 2.23 11.85 7.21
N THR A 57 3.27 11.16 6.76
CA THR A 57 3.15 9.77 6.30
C THR A 57 3.15 8.82 7.49
N VAL A 58 2.05 8.10 7.66
CA VAL A 58 1.85 7.12 8.74
C VAL A 58 2.17 5.74 8.16
N TYR A 59 3.32 5.18 8.52
CA TYR A 59 3.79 3.91 7.98
C TYR A 59 3.63 2.77 8.99
N LEU A 60 2.85 1.74 8.64
CA LEU A 60 2.47 0.64 9.52
C LEU A 60 2.68 -0.76 8.87
N ASP A 61 3.50 -0.89 7.82
CA ASP A 61 3.91 -2.19 7.24
C ASP A 61 5.32 -2.64 7.69
N HIS A 62 5.74 -2.26 8.91
CA HIS A 62 7.05 -2.62 9.47
C HIS A 62 7.32 -4.14 9.51
N ALA A 63 6.29 -4.98 9.69
CA ALA A 63 6.40 -6.44 9.61
C ALA A 63 6.51 -6.98 8.17
N GLY A 64 6.33 -6.14 7.15
CA GLY A 64 6.69 -6.40 5.76
C GLY A 64 8.14 -6.00 5.48
N ALA A 65 8.46 -4.74 5.73
CA ALA A 65 9.79 -4.13 5.68
C ALA A 65 9.86 -2.96 6.66
N THR A 66 10.98 -2.77 7.37
CA THR A 66 11.15 -1.55 8.19
C THR A 66 11.93 -0.47 7.43
N LEU A 67 12.07 0.71 8.02
CA LEU A 67 12.69 1.88 7.39
C LEU A 67 14.09 2.11 7.96
N PHE A 68 15.05 2.49 7.11
CA PHE A 68 16.43 2.82 7.50
C PHE A 68 16.56 4.27 8.02
N PRO A 69 17.40 4.54 9.02
CA PRO A 69 17.67 5.90 9.49
C PRO A 69 18.62 6.63 8.53
N GLN A 70 18.51 7.95 8.44
CA GLN A 70 19.40 8.77 7.59
C GLN A 70 20.87 8.66 8.02
N SER A 71 21.15 8.53 9.31
CA SER A 71 22.50 8.26 9.85
C SER A 71 23.16 7.01 9.26
N GLN A 72 22.44 5.88 9.09
CA GLN A 72 23.01 4.67 8.50
C GLN A 72 23.55 4.93 7.08
N LEU A 73 22.73 5.52 6.20
CA LEU A 73 23.16 5.80 4.83
C LEU A 73 24.26 6.85 4.77
N THR A 74 24.24 7.84 5.67
CA THR A 74 25.26 8.89 5.73
C THR A 74 26.63 8.30 6.10
N SER A 75 26.68 7.50 7.18
CA SER A 75 27.91 6.85 7.63
C SER A 75 28.42 5.80 6.64
N PHE A 76 27.54 5.00 6.03
CA PHE A 76 27.91 4.03 5.01
C PHE A 76 28.43 4.68 3.73
N THR A 77 27.77 5.74 3.23
CA THR A 77 28.25 6.45 2.02
C THR A 77 29.60 7.11 2.29
N LYS A 78 29.79 7.67 3.49
CA LYS A 78 31.08 8.22 3.92
C LYS A 78 32.17 7.15 3.94
N ASP A 79 31.90 5.98 4.52
CA ASP A 79 32.81 4.83 4.57
C ASP A 79 33.26 4.41 3.15
N LEU A 80 32.32 4.29 2.20
CA LEU A 80 32.65 4.00 0.79
C LEU A 80 33.41 5.12 0.06
N MET A 81 33.36 6.37 0.54
CA MET A 81 34.13 7.48 -0.01
C MET A 81 35.55 7.59 0.59
N GLU A 82 35.75 7.10 1.81
CA GLU A 82 37.03 7.14 2.53
C GLU A 82 37.84 5.84 2.33
N ASN A 83 37.20 4.69 2.07
CA ASN A 83 37.85 3.37 1.99
C ASN A 83 37.71 2.68 0.62
N LEU A 84 38.83 2.16 0.10
CA LEU A 84 38.85 1.33 -1.11
C LEU A 84 38.55 -0.14 -0.80
N TYR A 85 37.27 -0.51 -0.88
CA TYR A 85 36.85 -1.91 -0.82
C TYR A 85 37.05 -2.62 -2.17
N GLY A 86 37.30 -3.93 -2.14
CA GLY A 86 37.59 -4.76 -3.32
C GLY A 86 37.18 -6.21 -3.12
N ASN A 87 37.27 -7.04 -4.17
CA ASN A 87 36.85 -8.44 -4.07
C ASN A 87 37.69 -9.20 -3.01
N PRO A 88 37.06 -9.73 -1.92
CA PRO A 88 37.74 -10.23 -0.72
C PRO A 88 38.55 -11.53 -0.93
N HIS A 89 38.52 -12.14 -2.12
CA HIS A 89 39.31 -13.33 -2.44
C HIS A 89 40.67 -13.00 -3.10
N SER A 90 41.05 -11.72 -3.19
CA SER A 90 42.35 -11.29 -3.75
C SER A 90 43.42 -11.13 -2.66
N GLN A 91 44.70 -11.10 -3.05
CA GLN A 91 45.81 -10.91 -2.10
C GLN A 91 46.22 -9.43 -1.87
N ASN A 92 45.53 -8.48 -2.49
CA ASN A 92 45.81 -7.04 -2.39
C ASN A 92 45.24 -6.39 -1.10
N ILE A 93 45.68 -5.16 -0.80
CA ILE A 93 45.33 -4.47 0.46
C ILE A 93 43.83 -4.19 0.61
N SER A 94 43.14 -3.80 -0.48
CA SER A 94 41.70 -3.55 -0.50
C SER A 94 40.87 -4.82 -0.25
N SER A 95 41.34 -5.96 -0.73
CA SER A 95 40.72 -7.27 -0.46
C SER A 95 40.86 -7.65 1.02
N LYS A 96 42.05 -7.47 1.61
CA LYS A 96 42.27 -7.74 3.05
C LYS A 96 41.38 -6.86 3.93
N LEU A 97 41.32 -5.55 3.67
CA LEU A 97 40.39 -4.63 4.34
C LEU A 97 38.93 -5.10 4.22
N THR A 98 38.53 -5.56 3.03
CA THR A 98 37.16 -6.05 2.80
C THR A 98 36.88 -7.33 3.59
N TYR A 99 37.80 -8.30 3.57
CA TYR A 99 37.69 -9.54 4.36
C TYR A 99 37.62 -9.24 5.87
N GLU A 100 38.54 -8.43 6.40
CA GLU A 100 38.59 -8.05 7.81
C GLU A 100 37.29 -7.33 8.25
N THR A 101 36.74 -6.46 7.40
CA THR A 101 35.48 -5.76 7.69
C THR A 101 34.26 -6.71 7.63
N VAL A 102 34.24 -7.68 6.71
CA VAL A 102 33.20 -8.73 6.63
C VAL A 102 33.20 -9.60 7.90
N GLU A 103 34.37 -10.02 8.38
CA GLU A 103 34.48 -10.84 9.60
C GLU A 103 34.13 -10.03 10.87
N GLN A 104 34.49 -8.74 10.93
CA GLN A 104 34.01 -7.84 11.98
C GLN A 104 32.46 -7.72 11.98
N VAL A 105 31.83 -7.71 10.81
CA VAL A 105 30.37 -7.73 10.70
C VAL A 105 29.78 -9.07 11.16
N ARG A 106 30.40 -10.22 10.87
CA ARG A 106 29.95 -11.52 11.44
C ARG A 106 30.00 -11.49 12.97
N TYR A 107 31.09 -11.00 13.56
CA TYR A 107 31.20 -10.83 15.00
C TYR A 107 30.11 -9.89 15.57
N ARG A 108 29.85 -8.75 14.92
CA ARG A 108 28.78 -7.80 15.32
C ARG A 108 27.39 -8.43 15.27
N ILE A 109 27.12 -9.29 14.28
CA ILE A 109 25.86 -10.06 14.17
C ILE A 109 25.74 -11.05 15.34
N LEU A 110 26.78 -11.84 15.61
CA LEU A 110 26.78 -12.82 16.71
C LEU A 110 26.58 -12.13 18.08
N ALA A 111 27.28 -11.03 18.32
CA ALA A 111 27.13 -10.22 19.53
C ALA A 111 25.72 -9.64 19.69
N HIS A 112 25.06 -9.21 18.60
CA HIS A 112 23.66 -8.75 18.63
C HIS A 112 22.69 -9.87 19.06
N PHE A 113 22.98 -11.12 18.71
CA PHE A 113 22.23 -12.31 19.14
C PHE A 113 22.77 -12.96 20.42
N ARG A 114 23.65 -12.26 21.16
CA ARG A 114 24.28 -12.69 22.41
C ARG A 114 24.92 -14.08 22.31
N THR A 115 25.70 -14.30 21.26
CA THR A 115 26.49 -15.51 21.07
C THR A 115 27.83 -15.18 20.40
N SER A 116 28.66 -16.18 20.14
CA SER A 116 30.05 -16.01 19.73
C SER A 116 30.45 -16.94 18.57
N PRO A 117 31.59 -16.70 17.90
CA PRO A 117 32.05 -17.52 16.78
C PRO A 117 32.28 -19.00 17.13
N GLU A 118 32.47 -19.33 18.40
CA GLU A 118 32.67 -20.69 18.91
C GLU A 118 31.36 -21.49 18.94
N ASP A 119 30.22 -20.86 19.26
CA ASP A 119 28.91 -21.52 19.31
C ASP A 119 28.15 -21.42 17.97
N TYR A 120 28.29 -20.35 17.18
CA TYR A 120 27.58 -20.18 15.89
C TYR A 120 28.42 -19.59 14.77
N THR A 121 28.17 -20.08 13.55
CA THR A 121 28.63 -19.47 12.30
C THR A 121 27.51 -18.62 11.67
N VAL A 122 27.87 -17.44 11.17
CA VAL A 122 27.01 -16.62 10.28
C VAL A 122 27.31 -16.98 8.82
N ILE A 123 26.29 -17.40 8.08
CA ILE A 123 26.33 -17.62 6.62
C ILE A 123 25.46 -16.54 5.96
N PHE A 124 26.03 -15.69 5.11
CA PHE A 124 25.28 -14.67 4.37
C PHE A 124 24.42 -15.28 3.26
N THR A 125 23.21 -14.75 3.10
CA THR A 125 22.23 -15.22 2.10
C THR A 125 21.40 -14.04 1.56
N ALA A 126 20.58 -14.26 0.54
CA ALA A 126 19.71 -13.21 -0.01
C ALA A 126 18.52 -12.81 0.91
N GLY A 127 18.44 -13.35 2.14
CA GLY A 127 17.32 -13.16 3.07
C GLY A 127 16.86 -14.48 3.69
N SER A 128 15.97 -14.41 4.69
CA SER A 128 15.46 -15.58 5.43
C SER A 128 14.89 -16.68 4.52
N THR A 129 14.28 -16.33 3.38
CA THR A 129 13.79 -17.31 2.39
C THR A 129 14.92 -18.11 1.74
N ALA A 130 16.08 -17.48 1.47
CA ALA A 130 17.25 -18.16 0.92
C ALA A 130 17.93 -19.03 1.99
N ALA A 131 18.02 -18.55 3.23
CA ALA A 131 18.49 -19.32 4.39
C ALA A 131 17.62 -20.56 4.66
N LEU A 132 16.29 -20.43 4.62
CA LEU A 132 15.33 -21.56 4.74
C LEU A 132 15.50 -22.57 3.60
N LYS A 133 15.68 -22.10 2.36
CA LYS A 133 15.94 -22.97 1.20
C LYS A 133 17.27 -23.72 1.35
N LEU A 134 18.32 -23.04 1.80
CA LEU A 134 19.65 -23.63 2.04
C LEU A 134 19.56 -24.79 3.05
N VAL A 135 18.88 -24.62 4.19
CA VAL A 135 18.68 -25.73 5.13
C VAL A 135 17.85 -26.86 4.50
N ALA A 136 16.79 -26.53 3.75
CA ALA A 136 15.99 -27.55 3.07
C ALA A 136 16.79 -28.39 2.05
N GLU A 137 17.75 -27.78 1.35
CA GLU A 137 18.60 -28.44 0.36
C GLU A 137 19.83 -29.14 0.95
N ALA A 138 20.33 -28.69 2.12
CA ALA A 138 21.57 -29.19 2.71
C ALA A 138 21.41 -30.04 3.99
N PHE A 139 20.23 -30.11 4.61
CA PHE A 139 19.98 -31.01 5.73
C PHE A 139 20.04 -32.48 5.26
N PRO A 140 20.64 -33.42 6.02
CA PRO A 140 20.88 -34.78 5.55
C PRO A 140 19.62 -35.65 5.70
N TRP A 141 18.64 -35.39 4.85
CA TRP A 141 17.39 -36.13 4.81
C TRP A 141 17.60 -37.61 4.50
N VAL A 142 16.94 -38.48 5.27
CA VAL A 142 16.90 -39.93 5.05
C VAL A 142 15.53 -40.29 4.47
N SER A 143 15.49 -40.91 3.29
CA SER A 143 14.26 -41.46 2.73
C SER A 143 13.78 -42.68 3.53
N PRO A 144 12.46 -42.94 3.64
CA PRO A 144 11.95 -44.16 4.28
C PRO A 144 12.40 -45.41 3.53
N GLY A 145 12.62 -46.50 4.26
CA GLY A 145 13.06 -47.80 3.75
C GLY A 145 12.65 -48.94 4.68
N PRO A 146 13.06 -50.20 4.39
CA PRO A 146 12.59 -51.38 5.13
C PRO A 146 12.89 -51.36 6.64
N GLU A 147 13.99 -50.72 7.03
CA GLU A 147 14.50 -50.71 8.42
C GLU A 147 14.29 -49.35 9.12
N SER A 148 13.79 -48.33 8.42
CA SER A 148 13.67 -46.97 8.95
C SER A 148 12.50 -46.21 8.35
N SER A 149 11.71 -45.55 9.21
CA SER A 149 10.64 -44.64 8.78
C SER A 149 11.12 -43.36 8.08
N GLY A 150 12.43 -43.19 7.91
CA GLY A 150 13.04 -42.01 7.30
C GLY A 150 12.99 -40.77 8.21
N SER A 151 13.47 -39.66 7.66
CA SER A 151 13.38 -38.33 8.25
C SER A 151 11.96 -37.79 8.22
N ARG A 152 11.66 -36.90 9.17
CA ARG A 152 10.43 -36.11 9.21
C ARG A 152 10.78 -34.62 9.14
N PHE A 153 10.09 -33.89 8.26
CA PHE A 153 10.06 -32.43 8.28
C PHE A 153 8.72 -31.97 8.86
N CYS A 154 8.74 -31.44 10.08
CA CYS A 154 7.55 -30.93 10.75
C CYS A 154 7.62 -29.41 10.80
N TYR A 155 6.51 -28.71 10.56
CA TYR A 155 6.48 -27.25 10.67
C TYR A 155 5.14 -26.75 11.19
N LEU A 156 5.17 -25.62 11.91
CA LEU A 156 3.97 -25.01 12.47
C LEU A 156 3.04 -24.49 11.36
N THR A 157 1.73 -24.68 11.45
CA THR A 157 0.79 -24.16 10.42
C THR A 157 0.81 -22.63 10.31
N ASP A 158 1.19 -21.92 11.38
CA ASP A 158 1.38 -20.46 11.42
C ASP A 158 2.73 -20.00 10.80
N SER A 159 3.44 -20.87 10.08
CA SER A 159 4.72 -20.52 9.45
C SER A 159 4.55 -19.74 8.14
N HIS A 160 5.48 -18.81 7.88
CA HIS A 160 5.55 -18.06 6.63
C HIS A 160 5.72 -19.00 5.41
N THR A 161 5.23 -18.56 4.24
CA THR A 161 5.22 -19.34 2.99
C THR A 161 6.61 -19.87 2.58
N SER A 162 7.70 -19.20 3.01
CA SER A 162 9.07 -19.68 2.80
C SER A 162 9.35 -21.02 3.51
N VAL A 163 8.89 -21.19 4.75
CA VAL A 163 8.95 -22.46 5.50
C VAL A 163 8.07 -23.50 4.82
N VAL A 164 6.84 -23.10 4.48
CA VAL A 164 5.88 -23.97 3.76
C VAL A 164 6.48 -24.49 2.46
N GLY A 165 7.26 -23.67 1.75
CA GLY A 165 7.96 -24.01 0.50
C GLY A 165 9.02 -25.10 0.65
N MET A 166 9.65 -25.25 1.83
CA MET A 166 10.60 -26.33 2.11
C MET A 166 10.00 -27.71 1.84
N ARG A 167 8.65 -27.86 1.98
CA ARG A 167 7.93 -29.11 1.66
C ARG A 167 8.23 -29.64 0.26
N LYS A 168 8.53 -28.77 -0.71
CA LYS A 168 8.78 -29.18 -2.09
C LYS A 168 10.15 -29.82 -2.27
N VAL A 169 11.16 -29.35 -1.53
CA VAL A 169 12.50 -29.97 -1.52
C VAL A 169 12.43 -31.33 -0.81
N THR A 170 11.80 -31.38 0.37
CA THR A 170 11.70 -32.60 1.17
C THR A 170 10.84 -33.67 0.48
N THR A 171 9.72 -33.30 -0.17
CA THR A 171 8.93 -34.24 -0.98
C THR A 171 9.73 -34.82 -2.15
N ALA A 172 10.59 -34.02 -2.81
CA ALA A 172 11.43 -34.51 -3.90
C ALA A 172 12.50 -35.52 -3.43
N MET A 173 12.82 -35.51 -2.14
CA MET A 173 13.72 -36.48 -1.48
C MET A 173 12.95 -37.63 -0.77
N ASN A 174 11.64 -37.79 -1.08
CA ASN A 174 10.74 -38.78 -0.48
C ASN A 174 10.60 -38.68 1.06
N VAL A 175 10.78 -37.49 1.63
CA VAL A 175 10.72 -37.24 3.09
C VAL A 175 9.28 -37.01 3.54
N THR A 176 8.91 -37.55 4.71
CA THR A 176 7.58 -37.30 5.29
C THR A 176 7.49 -35.86 5.79
N CYS A 177 6.52 -35.10 5.27
CA CYS A 177 6.32 -33.69 5.58
C CYS A 177 4.99 -33.49 6.34
N ILE A 178 5.02 -32.89 7.53
CA ILE A 178 3.89 -32.86 8.47
C ILE A 178 3.60 -31.42 8.94
N PRO A 179 2.42 -30.84 8.63
CA PRO A 179 1.94 -29.64 9.32
C PRO A 179 1.55 -29.98 10.76
N VAL A 180 2.02 -29.20 11.73
CA VAL A 180 1.66 -29.30 13.15
C VAL A 180 0.94 -28.01 13.55
N ARG A 181 -0.18 -28.08 14.27
CA ARG A 181 -0.91 -26.87 14.68
C ARG A 181 -0.28 -26.25 15.95
N PRO A 182 -0.38 -24.92 16.14
CA PRO A 182 -0.07 -24.28 17.42
C PRO A 182 -0.72 -24.98 18.62
N GLU A 183 -2.00 -25.34 18.46
CA GLU A 183 -2.81 -25.98 19.49
C GLU A 183 -2.27 -27.38 19.86
N ASP A 184 -1.81 -28.16 18.86
CA ASP A 184 -1.21 -29.48 19.09
C ASP A 184 0.10 -29.38 19.90
N MET A 185 0.89 -28.32 19.67
CA MET A 185 2.14 -28.05 20.40
C MET A 185 1.91 -27.53 21.83
N TRP A 186 0.86 -26.74 22.05
CA TRP A 186 0.50 -26.28 23.41
C TRP A 186 -0.14 -27.38 24.27
N LEU A 187 -0.82 -28.34 23.64
CA LEU A 187 -1.44 -29.49 24.31
C LEU A 187 -0.50 -30.71 24.44
N ALA A 188 0.72 -30.65 23.90
CA ALA A 188 1.68 -31.75 23.96
C ALA A 188 2.15 -32.01 25.41
N GLU A 189 1.76 -33.15 25.98
CA GLU A 189 2.22 -33.61 27.29
C GLU A 189 3.76 -33.75 27.30
N LYS A 190 4.40 -33.26 28.37
CA LYS A 190 5.85 -33.39 28.53
C LYS A 190 6.21 -34.81 28.93
N GLN A 191 7.05 -35.45 28.13
CA GLN A 191 7.51 -36.83 28.31
C GLN A 191 8.79 -36.87 29.14
N ASP A 192 8.95 -37.93 29.94
CA ASP A 192 10.22 -38.21 30.60
C ASP A 192 11.31 -38.49 29.56
N ALA A 193 12.41 -37.75 29.63
CA ALA A 193 13.52 -37.84 28.68
C ALA A 193 14.31 -39.17 28.73
N ALA A 194 13.92 -40.11 29.60
CA ALA A 194 14.59 -41.39 29.83
C ALA A 194 14.43 -42.42 28.70
N ALA A 195 13.60 -42.16 27.69
CA ALA A 195 13.29 -43.08 26.58
C ALA A 195 13.99 -42.72 25.25
N ALA A 196 15.19 -42.14 25.31
CA ALA A 196 16.05 -41.95 24.14
C ALA A 196 17.00 -43.16 23.98
N GLY A 197 16.80 -43.96 22.92
CA GLY A 197 17.78 -44.97 22.50
C GLY A 197 19.04 -44.34 21.92
N ASP A 198 20.01 -45.18 21.51
CA ASP A 198 21.29 -44.75 20.92
C ASP A 198 21.11 -43.62 19.88
N PRO A 199 21.66 -42.42 20.10
CA PRO A 199 21.37 -41.25 19.29
C PRO A 199 22.11 -41.19 17.95
N ASP A 200 23.11 -42.04 17.71
CA ASP A 200 23.96 -41.92 16.51
C ASP A 200 23.50 -42.77 15.31
N HIS A 201 22.55 -43.69 15.53
CA HIS A 201 21.92 -44.49 14.47
C HIS A 201 20.48 -44.04 14.12
N GLN A 202 20.00 -42.92 14.68
CA GLN A 202 18.62 -42.45 14.48
C GLN A 202 18.47 -41.49 13.28
N PRO A 203 17.37 -41.57 12.51
CA PRO A 203 17.13 -40.65 11.40
C PRO A 203 16.98 -39.20 11.91
N PRO A 204 17.64 -38.22 11.29
CA PRO A 204 17.52 -36.83 11.68
C PRO A 204 16.13 -36.30 11.32
N HIS A 205 15.56 -35.47 12.18
CA HIS A 205 14.25 -34.83 12.01
C HIS A 205 14.39 -33.33 12.19
N LEU A 206 13.64 -32.54 11.42
CA LEU A 206 13.66 -31.08 11.51
C LEU A 206 12.28 -30.56 11.89
N PHE A 207 12.22 -29.84 13.01
CA PHE A 207 11.06 -29.03 13.39
C PHE A 207 11.32 -27.57 13.03
N CYS A 208 10.39 -26.93 12.33
CA CYS A 208 10.46 -25.50 12.02
C CYS A 208 9.25 -24.75 12.57
N TYR A 209 9.49 -23.70 13.36
CA TYR A 209 8.43 -22.82 13.82
C TYR A 209 8.90 -21.36 13.84
N PRO A 210 7.99 -20.39 13.64
CA PRO A 210 8.32 -18.98 13.76
C PRO A 210 8.50 -18.59 15.23
N ALA A 211 9.43 -17.69 15.52
CA ALA A 211 9.50 -17.05 16.85
C ALA A 211 8.30 -16.11 17.10
N GLN A 212 7.72 -15.56 16.02
CA GLN A 212 6.54 -14.71 16.06
C GLN A 212 5.74 -14.88 14.76
N SER A 213 4.41 -15.02 14.86
CA SER A 213 3.53 -14.97 13.70
C SER A 213 3.67 -13.62 12.99
N ASN A 214 3.86 -13.65 11.68
CA ASN A 214 3.80 -12.45 10.85
C ASN A 214 2.36 -12.06 10.47
N PHE A 215 1.37 -12.85 10.88
CA PHE A 215 -0.06 -12.58 10.74
C PHE A 215 -0.62 -11.94 12.02
N SER A 216 -0.72 -12.68 13.12
CA SER A 216 -1.35 -12.24 14.37
C SER A 216 -0.41 -11.48 15.31
N GLY A 217 0.90 -11.57 15.09
CA GLY A 217 1.91 -11.06 16.03
C GLY A 217 2.15 -11.95 17.25
N SER A 218 1.40 -13.04 17.42
CA SER A 218 1.56 -13.95 18.56
C SER A 218 2.94 -14.60 18.57
N ARG A 219 3.52 -14.76 19.76
CA ARG A 219 4.89 -15.24 19.98
C ARG A 219 4.86 -16.66 20.52
N TYR A 220 5.72 -17.51 19.98
CA TYR A 220 5.80 -18.91 20.37
C TYR A 220 6.94 -19.12 21.37
N PRO A 221 6.78 -20.02 22.37
CA PRO A 221 7.79 -20.21 23.41
C PRO A 221 9.17 -20.54 22.83
N LEU A 222 10.20 -19.78 23.22
CA LEU A 222 11.59 -20.12 22.90
C LEU A 222 12.10 -21.30 23.75
N SER A 223 11.32 -21.78 24.74
CA SER A 223 11.58 -23.02 25.46
C SER A 223 11.44 -24.26 24.57
N TRP A 224 10.53 -24.22 23.57
CA TRP A 224 10.27 -25.34 22.66
C TRP A 224 11.55 -25.81 21.93
N ILE A 225 12.54 -24.93 21.72
CA ILE A 225 13.87 -25.31 21.22
C ILE A 225 14.51 -26.39 22.11
N GLY A 226 14.60 -26.14 23.42
CA GLY A 226 15.20 -27.07 24.37
C GLY A 226 14.31 -28.29 24.63
N GLU A 227 13.00 -28.09 24.71
CA GLU A 227 12.02 -29.15 24.99
C GLU A 227 11.93 -30.16 23.83
N VAL A 228 12.01 -29.70 22.57
CA VAL A 228 12.05 -30.57 21.39
C VAL A 228 13.41 -31.25 21.23
N LYS A 229 14.53 -30.52 21.40
CA LYS A 229 15.89 -31.11 21.26
C LYS A 229 16.24 -32.12 22.35
N SER A 230 15.65 -31.98 23.55
CA SER A 230 15.78 -32.97 24.64
C SER A 230 14.77 -34.12 24.55
N GLY A 231 13.82 -34.07 23.62
CA GLY A 231 12.77 -35.08 23.46
C GLY A 231 11.67 -35.05 24.53
N GLN A 232 11.69 -34.06 25.44
CA GLN A 232 10.60 -33.79 26.41
C GLN A 232 9.29 -33.42 25.71
N MET A 233 9.38 -32.76 24.57
CA MET A 233 8.26 -32.45 23.68
C MET A 233 8.56 -33.02 22.30
N ARG A 234 7.56 -33.56 21.60
CA ARG A 234 7.73 -34.09 20.24
C ARG A 234 6.62 -33.57 19.34
N PRO A 235 6.92 -32.84 18.24
CA PRO A 235 5.89 -32.33 17.32
C PRO A 235 5.05 -33.45 16.68
N VAL A 236 5.63 -34.65 16.59
CA VAL A 236 4.96 -35.89 16.17
C VAL A 236 5.57 -37.05 16.96
N SER A 237 4.77 -38.02 17.40
CA SER A 237 5.30 -39.25 18.03
C SER A 237 6.12 -40.06 17.04
N ALA A 238 7.44 -40.00 17.20
CA ALA A 238 8.41 -40.53 16.24
C ALA A 238 9.74 -40.89 16.94
N PRO A 239 10.40 -42.01 16.56
CA PRO A 239 11.81 -42.24 16.83
C PRO A 239 12.67 -41.47 15.81
N GLY A 240 13.67 -40.73 16.29
CA GLY A 240 14.47 -39.83 15.47
C GLY A 240 15.13 -38.73 16.30
N LYS A 241 16.27 -38.21 15.81
CA LYS A 241 17.03 -37.13 16.45
C LYS A 241 16.51 -35.77 15.98
N TRP A 242 15.89 -35.01 16.87
CA TRP A 242 15.23 -33.75 16.51
C TRP A 242 16.19 -32.55 16.52
N TYR A 243 16.13 -31.78 15.43
CA TYR A 243 16.78 -30.49 15.24
C TYR A 243 15.70 -29.41 15.07
N VAL A 244 16.01 -28.17 15.48
CA VAL A 244 15.06 -27.06 15.50
C VAL A 244 15.56 -25.88 14.67
N LEU A 245 14.75 -25.48 13.69
CA LEU A 245 14.88 -24.23 12.95
C LEU A 245 13.89 -23.20 13.48
N LEU A 246 14.39 -22.06 13.97
CA LEU A 246 13.58 -20.96 14.47
C LEU A 246 13.45 -19.87 13.41
N ASP A 247 12.31 -19.74 12.73
CA ASP A 247 12.07 -18.62 11.80
C ASP A 247 11.89 -17.32 12.59
N ALA A 248 13.02 -16.65 12.82
CA ALA A 248 13.10 -15.44 13.63
C ALA A 248 12.74 -14.17 12.82
N ALA A 249 12.42 -14.29 11.53
CA ALA A 249 12.34 -13.17 10.58
C ALA A 249 11.24 -12.12 10.88
N ALA A 250 10.24 -12.45 11.69
CA ALA A 250 9.22 -11.49 12.15
C ALA A 250 9.45 -10.98 13.58
N TYR A 251 10.34 -11.64 14.34
CA TYR A 251 10.61 -11.37 15.75
C TYR A 251 11.77 -10.38 15.93
N VAL A 252 12.93 -10.65 15.30
CA VAL A 252 14.20 -9.94 15.57
C VAL A 252 14.22 -8.47 15.15
N GLY A 253 13.27 -8.01 14.33
CA GLY A 253 13.10 -6.59 14.04
C GLY A 253 12.47 -5.78 15.18
N THR A 254 11.95 -6.44 16.21
CA THR A 254 11.18 -5.80 17.30
C THR A 254 11.50 -6.33 18.69
N SER A 255 12.36 -7.35 18.86
CA SER A 255 12.71 -7.91 20.18
C SER A 255 14.06 -8.63 20.21
N PRO A 256 14.73 -8.69 21.37
CA PRO A 256 15.99 -9.40 21.54
C PRO A 256 15.80 -10.91 21.44
N LEU A 257 16.72 -11.58 20.74
CA LEU A 257 16.86 -13.03 20.70
C LEU A 257 18.24 -13.38 21.28
N ASP A 258 18.25 -14.24 22.30
CA ASP A 258 19.44 -14.64 23.04
C ASP A 258 19.80 -16.09 22.70
N LEU A 259 20.79 -16.29 21.84
CA LEU A 259 21.20 -17.61 21.36
C LEU A 259 22.16 -18.34 22.31
N SER A 260 22.66 -17.69 23.37
CA SER A 260 23.33 -18.39 24.47
C SER A 260 22.34 -19.23 25.29
N VAL A 261 21.14 -18.68 25.51
CA VAL A 261 20.03 -19.34 26.24
C VAL A 261 19.22 -20.24 25.32
N HIS A 262 18.77 -19.73 24.17
CA HIS A 262 17.83 -20.41 23.28
C HIS A 262 18.56 -21.02 22.07
N GLN A 263 19.27 -22.12 22.31
CA GLN A 263 20.20 -22.72 21.35
C GLN A 263 19.51 -23.49 20.21
N ALA A 264 18.89 -22.77 19.27
CA ALA A 264 18.35 -23.32 18.03
C ALA A 264 19.47 -23.77 17.08
N ASP A 265 19.22 -24.78 16.24
CA ASP A 265 20.25 -25.30 15.34
C ASP A 265 20.44 -24.39 14.12
N PHE A 266 19.34 -23.78 13.66
CA PHE A 266 19.26 -22.96 12.46
C PHE A 266 18.38 -21.72 12.70
N VAL A 267 18.87 -20.52 12.38
CA VAL A 267 18.11 -19.26 12.56
C VAL A 267 18.23 -18.35 11.33
N PRO A 268 17.23 -18.33 10.42
CA PRO A 268 17.21 -17.47 9.24
C PRO A 268 16.73 -16.03 9.52
N ILE A 269 17.55 -15.03 9.20
CA ILE A 269 17.27 -13.60 9.43
C ILE A 269 17.36 -12.75 8.15
N SER A 270 16.71 -11.56 8.18
CA SER A 270 16.69 -10.59 7.08
C SER A 270 16.92 -9.18 7.61
N PHE A 271 18.05 -8.54 7.30
CA PHE A 271 18.47 -7.30 7.97
C PHE A 271 17.57 -6.10 7.64
N TYR A 272 16.97 -6.08 6.45
CA TYR A 272 15.98 -5.06 6.05
C TYR A 272 14.70 -5.05 6.92
N LYS A 273 14.46 -6.10 7.74
CA LYS A 273 13.38 -6.11 8.74
C LYS A 273 13.80 -5.58 10.11
N ILE A 274 15.11 -5.45 10.36
CA ILE A 274 15.66 -4.93 11.61
C ILE A 274 15.90 -3.42 11.51
N PHE A 275 16.57 -2.97 10.44
CA PHE A 275 16.91 -1.55 10.22
C PHE A 275 16.79 -1.10 8.75
N GLY A 276 16.00 -1.80 7.92
CA GLY A 276 15.50 -1.30 6.62
C GLY A 276 16.47 -1.33 5.44
N PHE A 277 17.78 -1.21 5.65
CA PHE A 277 18.81 -1.26 4.61
C PHE A 277 19.98 -2.15 5.05
N PRO A 278 20.59 -2.96 4.17
CA PRO A 278 20.25 -3.17 2.76
C PRO A 278 19.15 -4.22 2.55
N THR A 279 18.44 -4.10 1.43
CA THR A 279 17.46 -5.09 0.95
C THR A 279 18.12 -6.14 0.09
N GLY A 280 17.70 -7.41 0.21
CA GLY A 280 18.33 -8.51 -0.54
C GLY A 280 19.53 -9.13 0.17
N LEU A 281 19.81 -8.74 1.42
CA LEU A 281 20.76 -9.40 2.31
C LEU A 281 20.06 -9.91 3.58
N GLY A 282 20.48 -11.10 4.01
CA GLY A 282 20.13 -11.74 5.26
C GLY A 282 21.21 -12.74 5.64
N ALA A 283 20.92 -13.59 6.62
CA ALA A 283 21.85 -14.64 7.05
C ALA A 283 21.11 -15.88 7.53
N LEU A 284 21.81 -16.99 7.52
CA LEU A 284 21.53 -18.17 8.34
C LEU A 284 22.57 -18.19 9.45
N LEU A 285 22.15 -18.11 10.71
CA LEU A 285 23.00 -18.51 11.83
C LEU A 285 22.85 -20.02 12.01
N VAL A 286 23.98 -20.73 12.09
CA VAL A 286 24.03 -22.19 12.27
C VAL A 286 24.81 -22.49 13.54
N ASN A 287 24.23 -23.31 14.42
CA ASN A 287 24.93 -23.77 15.62
C ASN A 287 26.10 -24.67 15.22
N ASN A 288 27.31 -24.37 15.67
CA ASN A 288 28.54 -25.04 15.23
C ASN A 288 28.57 -26.54 15.55
N ARG A 289 27.83 -26.99 16.59
CA ARG A 289 27.68 -28.42 16.92
C ARG A 289 26.83 -29.16 15.88
N THR A 290 26.12 -28.43 15.02
CA THR A 290 25.28 -28.95 13.93
C THR A 290 25.75 -28.56 12.54
N ALA A 291 26.64 -27.58 12.38
CA ALA A 291 27.18 -27.21 11.07
C ALA A 291 27.84 -28.36 10.28
N PRO A 292 28.52 -29.36 10.91
CA PRO A 292 29.01 -30.56 10.21
C PRO A 292 27.91 -31.47 9.65
N LEU A 293 26.67 -31.35 10.15
CA LEU A 293 25.50 -32.10 9.67
C LEU A 293 25.12 -31.73 8.23
N LEU A 294 25.30 -30.45 7.85
CA LEU A 294 24.87 -29.92 6.57
C LEU A 294 25.75 -30.40 5.42
N ARG A 295 25.14 -31.02 4.41
CA ARG A 295 25.77 -31.60 3.22
C ARG A 295 25.30 -30.86 1.97
N LYS A 296 26.18 -30.04 1.41
CA LYS A 296 25.92 -29.26 0.18
C LYS A 296 26.25 -30.11 -1.04
N THR A 297 25.33 -30.19 -2.01
CA THR A 297 25.49 -30.96 -3.26
C THR A 297 25.98 -30.12 -4.45
N TYR A 298 25.98 -28.79 -4.33
CA TYR A 298 26.48 -27.84 -5.32
C TYR A 298 27.66 -27.05 -4.73
N PHE A 299 28.67 -26.75 -5.56
CA PHE A 299 29.79 -25.90 -5.17
C PHE A 299 30.04 -24.80 -6.21
N GLY A 300 30.09 -23.55 -5.75
CA GLY A 300 30.54 -22.39 -6.52
C GLY A 300 32.02 -22.05 -6.28
N GLY A 301 32.50 -21.02 -6.97
CA GLY A 301 33.82 -20.44 -6.69
C GLY A 301 33.97 -20.02 -5.22
N GLY A 302 35.18 -20.09 -4.68
CA GLY A 302 35.46 -19.84 -3.25
C GLY A 302 35.17 -21.04 -2.33
N THR A 303 34.12 -21.81 -2.60
CA THR A 303 33.64 -22.88 -1.69
C THR A 303 34.50 -24.14 -1.64
N ALA A 304 35.35 -24.35 -2.65
CA ALA A 304 36.27 -25.47 -2.75
C ALA A 304 37.66 -25.16 -2.16
N ALA A 305 38.28 -26.15 -1.52
CA ALA A 305 39.72 -26.19 -1.28
C ALA A 305 40.47 -26.75 -2.50
N ALA A 306 39.94 -27.83 -3.10
CA ALA A 306 40.42 -28.43 -4.35
C ALA A 306 39.28 -29.13 -5.08
N TYR A 307 39.35 -29.22 -6.41
CA TYR A 307 38.43 -30.02 -7.23
C TYR A 307 39.10 -30.39 -8.57
N LEU A 308 38.57 -31.41 -9.25
CA LEU A 308 38.94 -31.76 -10.63
C LEU A 308 37.81 -31.42 -11.61
N ALA A 309 38.18 -31.19 -12.87
CA ALA A 309 37.22 -30.83 -13.93
C ALA A 309 36.76 -32.02 -14.80
N GLY A 310 37.46 -33.16 -14.72
CA GLY A 310 37.17 -34.38 -15.51
C GLY A 310 36.76 -35.59 -14.67
N GLU A 311 36.75 -35.48 -13.35
CA GLU A 311 36.47 -36.56 -12.39
C GLU A 311 35.62 -36.01 -11.23
N ASP A 312 34.83 -36.87 -10.59
CA ASP A 312 34.04 -36.53 -9.41
C ASP A 312 34.93 -36.46 -8.15
N PHE A 313 35.77 -35.42 -8.10
CA PHE A 313 36.67 -35.12 -6.99
C PHE A 313 36.47 -33.67 -6.54
N TYR A 314 36.03 -33.50 -5.29
CA TYR A 314 35.80 -32.21 -4.66
C TYR A 314 36.16 -32.29 -3.18
N ILE A 315 36.97 -31.34 -2.71
CA ILE A 315 37.27 -31.11 -1.30
C ILE A 315 36.69 -29.73 -0.93
N PRO A 316 35.68 -29.66 -0.03
CA PRO A 316 35.15 -28.40 0.45
C PRO A 316 36.17 -27.61 1.27
N ARG A 317 35.96 -26.30 1.42
CA ARG A 317 36.63 -25.50 2.46
C ARG A 317 36.33 -26.03 3.86
N GLU A 318 37.22 -25.79 4.81
CA GLU A 318 36.99 -26.15 6.22
C GLU A 318 35.99 -25.20 6.88
N SER A 319 36.05 -23.90 6.58
CA SER A 319 35.16 -22.88 7.12
C SER A 319 33.71 -23.13 6.69
N VAL A 320 32.81 -23.18 7.67
CA VAL A 320 31.36 -23.34 7.46
C VAL A 320 30.79 -22.17 6.63
N ALA A 321 31.29 -20.95 6.80
CA ALA A 321 30.85 -19.81 5.99
C ALA A 321 31.28 -19.99 4.52
N GLU A 322 32.57 -20.25 4.27
CA GLU A 322 33.11 -20.43 2.90
C GLU A 322 32.44 -21.59 2.15
N ARG A 323 32.08 -22.68 2.83
CA ARG A 323 31.36 -23.81 2.22
C ARG A 323 30.00 -23.43 1.62
N PHE A 324 29.31 -22.48 2.24
CA PHE A 324 27.91 -22.15 1.93
C PHE A 324 27.72 -20.81 1.21
N GLU A 325 28.75 -19.97 1.14
CA GLU A 325 28.76 -18.70 0.40
C GLU A 325 29.34 -18.89 -1.02
N ASP A 326 28.46 -19.11 -2.01
CA ASP A 326 28.88 -19.35 -3.40
C ASP A 326 29.35 -18.07 -4.11
N GLY A 327 30.62 -18.03 -4.48
CA GLY A 327 31.23 -16.92 -5.19
C GLY A 327 31.45 -15.69 -4.31
N THR A 328 31.49 -14.51 -4.93
CA THR A 328 31.68 -13.26 -4.20
C THR A 328 30.36 -12.79 -3.59
N ILE A 329 30.27 -12.83 -2.26
CA ILE A 329 29.18 -12.25 -1.48
C ILE A 329 29.00 -10.75 -1.76
N SER A 330 27.82 -10.18 -1.46
CA SER A 330 27.60 -8.74 -1.55
C SER A 330 28.30 -8.00 -0.39
N PHE A 331 29.63 -7.91 -0.45
CA PHE A 331 30.46 -7.41 0.63
C PHE A 331 30.14 -5.95 1.00
N LEU A 332 29.73 -5.12 0.04
CA LEU A 332 29.29 -3.74 0.32
C LEU A 332 27.99 -3.71 1.14
N ASP A 333 27.02 -4.58 0.84
CA ASP A 333 25.81 -4.71 1.66
C ASP A 333 26.13 -5.28 3.05
N VAL A 334 27.10 -6.19 3.16
CA VAL A 334 27.59 -6.69 4.45
C VAL A 334 28.21 -5.55 5.27
N ILE A 335 29.07 -4.72 4.68
CA ILE A 335 29.66 -3.53 5.33
C ILE A 335 28.56 -2.56 5.81
N ALA A 336 27.48 -2.38 5.03
CA ALA A 336 26.34 -1.55 5.43
C ALA A 336 25.61 -2.04 6.71
N LEU A 337 25.75 -3.31 7.09
CA LEU A 337 25.15 -3.85 8.32
C LEU A 337 25.79 -3.25 9.57
N LYS A 338 27.10 -3.00 9.57
CA LYS A 338 27.81 -2.34 10.69
C LYS A 338 27.14 -1.02 11.04
N HIS A 339 27.00 -0.15 10.04
CA HIS A 339 26.32 1.15 10.16
C HIS A 339 24.83 1.01 10.55
N GLY A 340 24.18 -0.09 10.18
CA GLY A 340 22.79 -0.39 10.54
C GLY A 340 22.61 -0.78 12.01
N PHE A 341 23.42 -1.71 12.51
CA PHE A 341 23.43 -2.07 13.93
C PHE A 341 23.86 -0.89 14.81
N ASP A 342 24.90 -0.15 14.40
CA ASP A 342 25.39 1.00 15.14
C ASP A 342 24.36 2.13 15.16
N ALA A 343 23.66 2.40 14.06
CA ALA A 343 22.55 3.38 14.05
C ALA A 343 21.36 2.91 14.91
N LEU A 344 20.98 1.64 14.85
CA LEU A 344 19.89 1.09 15.68
C LEU A 344 20.19 1.29 17.18
N GLU A 345 21.36 0.87 17.63
CA GLU A 345 21.77 0.92 19.04
C GLU A 345 21.90 2.37 19.55
N ASN A 346 22.51 3.26 18.76
CA ASN A 346 22.63 4.69 19.09
C ASN A 346 21.30 5.47 19.10
N LEU A 347 20.25 4.95 18.44
CA LEU A 347 18.94 5.61 18.36
C LEU A 347 17.92 5.06 19.37
N THR A 348 18.08 3.82 19.84
CA THR A 348 17.08 3.16 20.70
C THR A 348 17.61 2.66 22.04
N GLY A 349 18.93 2.63 22.28
CA GLY A 349 19.50 1.95 23.45
C GLY A 349 19.40 0.42 23.38
N GLY A 350 19.15 -0.14 22.19
CA GLY A 350 19.09 -1.58 21.94
C GLY A 350 17.67 -2.17 21.85
N MET A 351 17.62 -3.51 21.71
CA MET A 351 16.40 -4.24 21.32
C MET A 351 15.32 -4.33 22.41
N GLU A 352 15.69 -4.25 23.70
CA GLU A 352 14.70 -4.33 24.78
C GLU A 352 13.82 -3.07 24.85
N CYS A 353 14.43 -1.89 24.69
CA CYS A 353 13.67 -0.65 24.60
C CYS A 353 12.75 -0.65 23.36
N ILE A 354 13.19 -1.25 22.24
CA ILE A 354 12.34 -1.45 21.05
C ILE A 354 11.15 -2.36 21.38
N ARG A 355 11.39 -3.48 22.07
CA ARG A 355 10.34 -4.42 22.49
C ARG A 355 9.25 -3.70 23.28
N GLN A 356 9.64 -2.97 24.33
CA GLN A 356 8.68 -2.26 25.17
C GLN A 356 7.96 -1.13 24.43
N HIS A 357 8.68 -0.24 23.73
CA HIS A 357 8.07 0.88 23.01
C HIS A 357 7.06 0.42 21.93
N THR A 358 7.43 -0.57 21.12
CA THR A 358 6.55 -1.05 20.04
C THR A 358 5.36 -1.86 20.58
N PHE A 359 5.56 -2.64 21.65
CA PHE A 359 4.45 -3.31 22.36
C PHE A 359 3.47 -2.29 22.97
N THR A 360 3.96 -1.23 23.62
CA THR A 360 3.12 -0.16 24.19
C THR A 360 2.23 0.50 23.14
N LEU A 361 2.78 0.80 21.95
CA LEU A 361 1.99 1.32 20.82
C LEU A 361 0.93 0.33 20.32
N ALA A 362 1.30 -0.94 20.20
CA ALA A 362 0.38 -1.99 19.75
C ALA A 362 -0.74 -2.24 20.76
N ARG A 363 -0.41 -2.35 22.06
CA ARG A 363 -1.41 -2.53 23.14
C ARG A 363 -2.34 -1.33 23.26
N TYR A 364 -1.82 -0.10 23.16
CA TYR A 364 -2.66 1.12 23.13
C TYR A 364 -3.67 1.09 21.98
N THR A 365 -3.19 0.74 20.78
CA THR A 365 -4.01 0.67 19.57
C THR A 365 -5.02 -0.47 19.66
N TYR A 366 -4.62 -1.63 20.16
CA TYR A 366 -5.50 -2.78 20.42
C TYR A 366 -6.61 -2.44 21.41
N THR A 367 -6.28 -1.87 22.58
CA THR A 367 -7.28 -1.47 23.59
C THR A 367 -8.26 -0.45 23.00
N SER A 368 -7.75 0.55 22.28
CA SER A 368 -8.58 1.59 21.67
C SER A 368 -9.51 1.04 20.58
N LEU A 369 -9.01 0.19 19.68
CA LEU A 369 -9.80 -0.50 18.66
C LEU A 369 -10.86 -1.41 19.27
N THR A 370 -10.49 -2.19 20.30
CA THR A 370 -11.37 -3.14 20.98
C THR A 370 -12.50 -2.43 21.74
N ALA A 371 -12.33 -1.16 22.08
CA ALA A 371 -13.37 -0.31 22.67
C ALA A 371 -14.34 0.32 21.65
N LEU A 372 -14.02 0.37 20.34
CA LEU A 372 -14.86 1.04 19.35
C LEU A 372 -16.18 0.27 19.11
N ARG A 373 -17.31 0.96 19.32
CA ARG A 373 -18.67 0.44 19.13
C ARG A 373 -19.51 1.39 18.30
N TYR A 374 -20.33 0.83 17.43
CA TYR A 374 -21.44 1.51 16.78
C TYR A 374 -22.53 1.91 17.79
N PRO A 375 -23.44 2.86 17.47
CA PRO A 375 -24.52 3.27 18.37
C PRO A 375 -25.48 2.15 18.80
N ASN A 376 -25.58 1.07 18.01
CA ASN A 376 -26.35 -0.13 18.32
C ASN A 376 -25.60 -1.15 19.23
N GLY A 377 -24.35 -0.86 19.60
CA GLY A 377 -23.50 -1.75 20.38
C GLY A 377 -22.66 -2.76 19.58
N ALA A 378 -22.73 -2.77 18.25
CA ALA A 378 -21.90 -3.65 17.41
C ALA A 378 -20.41 -3.21 17.43
N PRO A 379 -19.44 -4.15 17.38
CA PRO A 379 -18.02 -3.82 17.30
C PRO A 379 -17.61 -3.33 15.90
N VAL A 380 -16.77 -2.29 15.84
CA VAL A 380 -16.28 -1.72 14.56
C VAL A 380 -15.21 -2.58 13.88
N VAL A 381 -14.49 -3.41 14.66
CA VAL A 381 -13.46 -4.31 14.13
C VAL A 381 -13.53 -5.69 14.77
N ARG A 382 -13.10 -6.70 14.01
CA ARG A 382 -12.79 -8.05 14.50
C ARG A 382 -11.28 -8.23 14.45
N ILE A 383 -10.62 -8.33 15.61
CA ILE A 383 -9.17 -8.48 15.74
C ILE A 383 -8.82 -9.97 15.83
N TYR A 384 -7.67 -10.35 15.26
CA TYR A 384 -7.12 -11.70 15.26
C TYR A 384 -5.79 -11.73 16.03
N SER A 385 -5.83 -12.24 17.26
CA SER A 385 -4.70 -12.43 18.17
C SER A 385 -4.96 -13.63 19.08
N ASP A 386 -3.91 -14.35 19.47
CA ASP A 386 -3.99 -15.49 20.39
C ASP A 386 -3.73 -15.11 21.87
N SER A 387 -3.50 -13.83 22.18
CA SER A 387 -2.88 -13.39 23.46
C SER A 387 -3.47 -12.14 24.13
N GLU A 388 -4.45 -11.49 23.48
CA GLU A 388 -5.09 -10.23 23.91
C GLU A 388 -4.12 -9.08 24.25
N PHE A 389 -2.89 -9.08 23.71
CA PHE A 389 -1.85 -8.09 24.01
C PHE A 389 -1.51 -8.00 25.52
N SER A 390 -1.62 -9.14 26.21
CA SER A 390 -1.39 -9.29 27.65
C SER A 390 0.06 -8.99 28.08
N SER A 391 1.08 -9.41 27.33
CA SER A 391 2.50 -9.09 27.62
C SER A 391 3.40 -9.09 26.36
N PRO A 392 4.56 -8.41 26.40
CA PRO A 392 5.52 -8.37 25.28
C PRO A 392 6.26 -9.71 25.09
N GLU A 393 6.16 -10.67 26.00
CA GLU A 393 6.67 -12.03 25.83
C GLU A 393 5.80 -12.81 24.84
N VAL A 394 4.47 -12.66 24.92
CA VAL A 394 3.49 -13.45 24.14
C VAL A 394 2.97 -12.74 22.88
N GLN A 395 3.18 -11.42 22.75
CA GLN A 395 2.66 -10.62 21.63
C GLN A 395 3.68 -9.62 21.09
N GLY A 396 3.87 -9.64 19.78
CA GLY A 396 4.62 -8.64 19.03
C GLY A 396 3.76 -7.45 18.57
N PRO A 397 4.37 -6.41 18.02
CA PRO A 397 3.70 -5.14 17.71
C PRO A 397 2.90 -5.17 16.39
N VAL A 398 2.26 -6.29 16.09
CA VAL A 398 1.43 -6.54 14.90
C VAL A 398 -0.01 -6.72 15.34
N ILE A 399 -0.95 -6.08 14.63
CA ILE A 399 -2.40 -6.24 14.82
C ILE A 399 -3.01 -6.61 13.48
N SER A 400 -3.60 -7.80 13.39
CA SER A 400 -4.41 -8.25 12.25
C SER A 400 -5.90 -8.11 12.59
N PHE A 401 -6.70 -7.58 11.67
CA PHE A 401 -8.13 -7.33 11.90
C PHE A 401 -8.91 -7.22 10.57
N ASN A 402 -10.23 -7.37 10.63
CA ASN A 402 -11.15 -6.86 9.61
C ASN A 402 -12.02 -5.76 10.21
N VAL A 403 -12.42 -4.79 9.39
CA VAL A 403 -13.45 -3.79 9.77
C VAL A 403 -14.83 -4.41 9.53
N LEU A 404 -15.79 -4.06 10.39
CA LEU A 404 -17.18 -4.49 10.28
C LEU A 404 -18.09 -3.29 9.97
N ASP A 405 -19.22 -3.53 9.33
CA ASP A 405 -20.34 -2.57 9.30
C ASP A 405 -21.22 -2.69 10.57
N ASP A 406 -22.23 -1.82 10.73
CA ASP A 406 -23.08 -1.77 11.93
C ASP A 406 -24.04 -2.97 12.07
N ASP A 407 -24.36 -3.63 10.96
CA ASP A 407 -24.98 -4.97 10.93
C ASP A 407 -24.00 -6.11 11.29
N GLY A 408 -22.69 -5.81 11.42
CA GLY A 408 -21.64 -6.76 11.81
C GLY A 408 -21.06 -7.61 10.67
N ASN A 409 -21.39 -7.31 9.41
CA ASN A 409 -20.78 -7.95 8.24
C ASN A 409 -19.38 -7.39 8.01
N ILE A 410 -18.54 -8.10 7.27
CA ILE A 410 -17.16 -7.66 7.00
C ILE A 410 -17.12 -6.66 5.85
N ILE A 411 -16.40 -5.57 6.08
CA ILE A 411 -15.98 -4.61 5.06
C ILE A 411 -14.68 -5.11 4.45
N GLY A 412 -14.64 -5.13 3.11
CA GLY A 412 -13.54 -5.71 2.35
C GLY A 412 -12.20 -5.02 2.60
N TYR A 413 -11.13 -5.79 2.76
CA TYR A 413 -9.80 -5.24 3.07
C TYR A 413 -9.28 -4.29 1.99
N SER A 414 -9.71 -4.46 0.73
CA SER A 414 -9.34 -3.57 -0.38
C SER A 414 -10.02 -2.21 -0.25
N GLN A 415 -11.26 -2.15 0.25
CA GLN A 415 -11.90 -0.88 0.61
C GLN A 415 -11.14 -0.19 1.75
N VAL A 416 -10.73 -0.93 2.79
CA VAL A 416 -9.97 -0.37 3.92
C VAL A 416 -8.61 0.18 3.47
N ASP A 417 -7.86 -0.54 2.64
CA ASP A 417 -6.58 -0.06 2.06
C ASP A 417 -6.75 1.18 1.19
N LYS A 418 -7.79 1.21 0.35
CA LYS A 418 -8.11 2.36 -0.51
C LYS A 418 -8.42 3.62 0.31
N MET A 419 -9.09 3.50 1.45
CA MET A 419 -9.38 4.60 2.38
C MET A 419 -8.16 4.97 3.26
N ALA A 420 -7.37 4.00 3.73
CA ALA A 420 -6.12 4.26 4.47
C ALA A 420 -5.11 5.05 3.60
N SER A 421 -4.96 4.64 2.35
CA SER A 421 -4.13 5.31 1.35
C SER A 421 -4.56 6.76 1.05
N LEU A 422 -5.86 7.09 1.16
CA LEU A 422 -6.35 8.46 1.02
C LEU A 422 -5.88 9.34 2.18
N HIS A 423 -5.89 8.80 3.40
CA HIS A 423 -5.38 9.41 4.63
C HIS A 423 -3.85 9.43 4.76
N ASN A 424 -3.11 8.93 3.75
CA ASN A 424 -1.65 8.77 3.76
C ASN A 424 -1.13 7.77 4.82
N ILE A 425 -1.94 6.74 5.10
CA ILE A 425 -1.66 5.64 6.01
C ILE A 425 -1.31 4.39 5.19
N HIS A 426 -0.15 3.81 5.43
CA HIS A 426 0.32 2.59 4.76
C HIS A 426 0.08 1.36 5.65
N VAL A 427 -0.86 0.51 5.24
CA VAL A 427 -1.21 -0.76 5.89
C VAL A 427 -0.83 -1.94 5.01
N ARG A 428 -1.09 -3.17 5.47
CA ARG A 428 -1.00 -4.39 4.65
C ARG A 428 -2.33 -5.11 4.57
N THR A 429 -2.58 -5.83 3.48
CA THR A 429 -3.81 -6.61 3.26
C THR A 429 -3.54 -8.05 2.77
N GLY A 430 -4.57 -8.90 2.85
CA GLY A 430 -4.56 -10.31 2.42
C GLY A 430 -4.18 -11.28 3.54
N CYS A 431 -3.56 -12.41 3.18
CA CYS A 431 -3.05 -13.41 4.15
C CYS A 431 -1.57 -13.24 4.53
N PHE A 432 -0.92 -12.12 4.14
CA PHE A 432 0.48 -11.78 4.47
C PHE A 432 1.53 -12.90 4.22
N CYS A 433 1.31 -13.74 3.21
CA CYS A 433 2.13 -14.94 2.94
C CYS A 433 2.20 -15.93 4.12
N ASN A 434 1.14 -16.02 4.94
CA ASN A 434 0.95 -17.01 6.00
C ASN A 434 -0.49 -17.53 5.92
N THR A 435 -0.73 -18.48 5.00
CA THR A 435 -2.08 -18.98 4.72
C THR A 435 -2.64 -19.82 5.86
N GLY A 436 -1.81 -20.53 6.63
CA GLY A 436 -2.29 -21.34 7.74
C GLY A 436 -2.83 -20.49 8.90
N ALA A 437 -2.16 -19.40 9.28
CA ALA A 437 -2.69 -18.42 10.22
C ALA A 437 -3.98 -17.75 9.70
N CYS A 438 -3.98 -17.39 8.41
CA CYS A 438 -5.13 -16.79 7.74
C CYS A 438 -6.36 -17.72 7.79
N GLN A 439 -6.18 -19.00 7.44
CA GLN A 439 -7.23 -20.02 7.53
C GLN A 439 -7.70 -20.24 8.98
N ARG A 440 -6.76 -20.33 9.93
CA ARG A 440 -7.01 -20.54 11.37
C ARG A 440 -7.87 -19.40 11.97
N HIS A 441 -7.49 -18.15 11.74
CA HIS A 441 -8.20 -16.99 12.30
C HIS A 441 -9.47 -16.59 11.55
N LEU A 442 -9.57 -16.85 10.23
CA LEU A 442 -10.75 -16.51 9.43
C LEU A 442 -11.76 -17.67 9.31
N GLY A 443 -11.43 -18.87 9.80
CA GLY A 443 -12.31 -20.06 9.73
C GLY A 443 -12.41 -20.72 8.35
N ILE A 444 -11.41 -20.50 7.48
CA ILE A 444 -11.44 -20.91 6.06
C ILE A 444 -10.89 -22.34 5.91
N SER A 445 -11.73 -23.30 5.53
CA SER A 445 -11.28 -24.69 5.27
C SER A 445 -10.52 -24.82 3.95
N ASP A 446 -9.77 -25.90 3.79
CA ASP A 446 -9.05 -26.20 2.54
C ASP A 446 -9.98 -26.27 1.31
N GLU A 447 -11.24 -26.68 1.50
CA GLU A 447 -12.29 -26.71 0.48
C GLU A 447 -12.73 -25.31 0.11
N MET A 448 -12.81 -24.39 1.09
CA MET A 448 -13.10 -22.98 0.83
C MET A 448 -11.94 -22.35 0.05
N VAL A 449 -10.68 -22.58 0.44
CA VAL A 449 -9.50 -22.10 -0.32
C VAL A 449 -9.52 -22.60 -1.78
N LYS A 450 -9.81 -23.90 -2.00
CA LYS A 450 -9.96 -24.49 -3.34
C LYS A 450 -11.12 -23.82 -4.13
N LYS A 451 -12.26 -23.58 -3.49
CA LYS A 451 -13.42 -22.90 -4.10
C LYS A 451 -13.14 -21.42 -4.42
N HIS A 452 -12.41 -20.72 -3.56
CA HIS A 452 -12.01 -19.32 -3.80
C HIS A 452 -11.12 -19.22 -5.04
N LEU A 453 -10.16 -20.13 -5.20
CA LEU A 453 -9.34 -20.22 -6.41
C LEU A 453 -10.18 -20.58 -7.66
N GLN A 454 -11.17 -21.47 -7.54
CA GLN A 454 -12.12 -21.77 -8.63
C GLN A 454 -13.01 -20.58 -9.00
N ALA A 455 -13.36 -19.72 -8.04
CA ALA A 455 -14.03 -18.44 -8.26
C ALA A 455 -13.10 -17.35 -8.83
N GLY A 456 -11.82 -17.66 -9.04
CA GLY A 456 -10.83 -16.77 -9.65
C GLY A 456 -9.98 -15.96 -8.68
N HIS A 457 -10.12 -16.14 -7.36
CA HIS A 457 -9.32 -15.40 -6.38
C HIS A 457 -7.86 -15.86 -6.35
N VAL A 458 -6.95 -14.90 -6.31
CA VAL A 458 -5.50 -15.07 -6.18
C VAL A 458 -4.98 -14.14 -5.09
N CYS A 459 -4.09 -14.64 -4.23
CA CYS A 459 -3.54 -13.87 -3.11
C CYS A 459 -2.93 -12.53 -3.57
N GLY A 460 -3.53 -11.41 -3.15
CA GLY A 460 -3.12 -10.06 -3.51
C GLY A 460 -3.94 -9.40 -4.64
N ASP A 461 -5.08 -9.98 -5.02
CA ASP A 461 -6.08 -9.33 -5.87
C ASP A 461 -7.08 -8.45 -5.08
N ASP A 462 -8.06 -7.90 -5.81
CA ASP A 462 -9.17 -7.10 -5.28
C ASP A 462 -10.38 -7.96 -4.81
N MET A 463 -10.30 -9.30 -4.85
CA MET A 463 -11.39 -10.20 -4.44
C MET A 463 -11.31 -10.48 -2.94
N ASP A 464 -11.59 -9.45 -2.13
CA ASP A 464 -11.45 -9.48 -0.67
C ASP A 464 -12.60 -10.19 0.07
N LEU A 465 -13.75 -10.37 -0.60
CA LEU A 465 -14.96 -11.01 -0.07
C LEU A 465 -15.56 -11.99 -1.08
N ILE A 466 -15.87 -13.21 -0.63
CA ILE A 466 -16.59 -14.23 -1.40
C ILE A 466 -17.77 -14.71 -0.57
N ASN A 467 -19.00 -14.51 -1.07
CA ASN A 467 -20.24 -14.82 -0.35
C ASN A 467 -20.31 -14.25 1.10
N GLY A 468 -19.74 -13.05 1.30
CA GLY A 468 -19.64 -12.40 2.61
C GLY A 468 -18.48 -12.89 3.50
N GLN A 469 -17.77 -13.96 3.14
CA GLN A 469 -16.59 -14.43 3.85
C GLN A 469 -15.32 -13.69 3.38
N PRO A 470 -14.41 -13.32 4.29
CA PRO A 470 -13.15 -12.66 3.93
C PRO A 470 -12.17 -13.65 3.28
N THR A 471 -11.43 -13.21 2.27
CA THR A 471 -10.28 -13.97 1.71
C THR A 471 -8.95 -13.63 2.40
N GLY A 472 -8.97 -12.67 3.34
CA GLY A 472 -7.81 -12.15 4.06
C GLY A 472 -8.21 -11.03 5.03
N SER A 473 -7.22 -10.43 5.70
CA SER A 473 -7.45 -9.36 6.68
C SER A 473 -6.65 -8.10 6.34
N VAL A 474 -6.79 -7.07 7.18
CA VAL A 474 -5.92 -5.90 7.23
C VAL A 474 -4.91 -6.09 8.37
N ARG A 475 -3.67 -5.65 8.19
CA ARG A 475 -2.62 -5.70 9.21
C ARG A 475 -1.93 -4.35 9.33
N ILE A 476 -1.80 -3.90 10.57
CA ILE A 476 -0.87 -2.84 10.96
C ILE A 476 0.25 -3.43 11.83
N SER A 477 1.41 -2.79 11.80
CA SER A 477 2.60 -3.22 12.52
C SER A 477 3.50 -2.03 12.82
N PHE A 478 3.87 -1.85 14.09
CA PHE A 478 4.72 -0.74 14.53
C PHE A 478 6.22 -1.11 14.50
N GLY A 479 7.06 -0.12 14.26
CA GLY A 479 8.52 -0.24 14.26
C GLY A 479 9.17 0.76 15.23
N TYR A 480 10.49 0.70 15.38
CA TYR A 480 11.25 1.49 16.38
C TYR A 480 11.28 3.02 16.16
N MET A 481 10.62 3.51 15.11
CA MET A 481 10.46 4.93 14.78
C MET A 481 8.98 5.34 14.68
N SER A 482 8.06 4.40 14.92
CA SER A 482 6.63 4.71 15.01
C SER A 482 6.34 5.54 16.26
N THR A 483 5.26 6.31 16.26
CA THR A 483 4.92 7.17 17.40
C THR A 483 3.45 7.05 17.81
N LEU A 484 3.10 7.65 18.95
CA LEU A 484 1.73 7.78 19.41
C LEU A 484 0.87 8.51 18.37
N GLU A 485 1.44 9.48 17.66
CA GLU A 485 0.75 10.23 16.61
C GLU A 485 0.40 9.34 15.41
N ASP A 486 1.21 8.33 15.06
CA ASP A 486 0.84 7.31 14.06
C ASP A 486 -0.37 6.49 14.54
N ALA A 487 -0.29 5.96 15.76
CA ALA A 487 -1.34 5.13 16.36
C ALA A 487 -2.66 5.90 16.45
N GLN A 488 -2.62 7.14 16.93
CA GLN A 488 -3.78 8.02 16.99
C GLN A 488 -4.27 8.47 15.61
N ALA A 489 -3.39 8.69 14.63
CA ALA A 489 -3.82 9.03 13.27
C ALA A 489 -4.56 7.85 12.63
N PHE A 490 -4.08 6.62 12.86
CA PHE A 490 -4.78 5.40 12.47
C PHE A 490 -6.13 5.24 13.19
N LEU A 491 -6.20 5.44 14.52
CA LEU A 491 -7.45 5.39 15.27
C LEU A 491 -8.46 6.45 14.80
N ARG A 492 -8.00 7.70 14.57
CA ARG A 492 -8.83 8.78 14.00
C ARG A 492 -9.32 8.44 12.60
N PHE A 493 -8.52 7.78 11.76
CA PHE A 493 -8.94 7.27 10.45
C PHE A 493 -10.08 6.24 10.57
N ILE A 494 -9.98 5.27 11.50
CA ILE A 494 -11.04 4.28 11.73
C ILE A 494 -12.33 4.99 12.19
N ILE A 495 -12.23 5.90 13.16
CA ILE A 495 -13.38 6.64 13.71
C ILE A 495 -14.02 7.53 12.64
N ALA A 496 -13.24 8.29 11.89
CA ALA A 496 -13.74 9.21 10.86
C ALA A 496 -14.36 8.50 9.64
N THR A 497 -13.88 7.30 9.31
CA THR A 497 -14.37 6.56 8.13
C THR A 497 -15.59 5.68 8.44
N TRP A 498 -15.73 5.18 9.67
CA TRP A 498 -16.76 4.19 10.02
C TRP A 498 -17.66 4.54 11.22
N LEU A 499 -17.27 5.43 12.15
CA LEU A 499 -18.10 5.82 13.30
C LEU A 499 -18.74 7.21 13.18
N HIS A 500 -18.21 8.10 12.35
CA HIS A 500 -18.93 9.33 12.01
C HIS A 500 -20.15 8.98 11.14
N PRO A 501 -21.35 9.48 11.49
CA PRO A 501 -22.58 9.02 10.84
C PRO A 501 -22.66 9.47 9.39
N SER A 502 -22.66 8.49 8.48
CA SER A 502 -23.34 8.63 7.20
C SER A 502 -24.84 8.74 7.49
N LEU A 503 -25.35 9.97 7.60
CA LEU A 503 -26.76 10.26 7.93
C LEU A 503 -27.69 9.61 6.89
N SER A 504 -28.21 8.43 7.19
CA SER A 504 -28.92 7.57 6.24
C SER A 504 -29.90 6.58 6.90
N GLN A 505 -30.61 7.02 7.94
CA GLN A 505 -31.88 6.41 8.34
C GLN A 505 -33.03 7.42 8.16
N PRO A 506 -34.14 7.07 7.48
CA PRO A 506 -35.27 7.98 7.31
C PRO A 506 -36.06 8.11 8.63
N LEU A 507 -36.07 9.31 9.21
CA LEU A 507 -36.99 9.62 10.31
C LEU A 507 -38.43 9.65 9.78
N LEU A 508 -39.26 8.73 10.26
CA LEU A 508 -40.70 8.72 9.99
C LEU A 508 -41.35 9.96 10.63
N PRO A 509 -42.19 10.73 9.90
CA PRO A 509 -42.78 11.95 10.42
C PRO A 509 -43.85 11.65 11.48
N ALA A 510 -43.53 11.90 12.75
CA ALA A 510 -44.49 11.81 13.85
C ALA A 510 -45.55 12.93 13.73
N THR A 511 -46.83 12.56 13.71
CA THR A 511 -47.95 13.50 13.57
C THR A 511 -48.16 14.35 14.83
N PRO A 512 -48.47 15.65 14.72
CA PRO A 512 -48.64 16.54 15.87
C PRO A 512 -49.97 16.31 16.61
N ARG A 513 -49.93 16.39 17.95
CA ARG A 513 -51.09 16.66 18.81
C ARG A 513 -50.69 17.65 19.91
N GLN A 514 -51.66 18.45 20.38
CA GLN A 514 -51.43 19.63 21.21
C GLN A 514 -51.84 19.43 22.69
N ALA A 515 -51.26 20.30 23.53
CA ALA A 515 -51.80 20.89 24.77
C ALA A 515 -52.02 20.01 26.03
N GLY A 516 -51.53 20.52 27.17
CA GLY A 516 -51.79 20.03 28.53
C GLY A 516 -50.71 20.46 29.53
N ALA A 517 -51.04 21.35 30.48
CA ALA A 517 -50.18 21.89 31.56
C ALA A 517 -51.10 22.57 32.62
N PRO A 518 -50.61 23.16 33.75
CA PRO A 518 -49.34 23.05 34.49
C PRO A 518 -49.64 22.32 35.85
N PRO A 519 -49.30 22.73 37.10
CA PRO A 519 -48.23 23.59 37.68
C PRO A 519 -47.51 23.01 38.94
N ALA A 520 -46.67 23.85 39.59
CA ALA A 520 -46.28 23.85 41.02
C ALA A 520 -45.30 22.74 41.52
N GLU A 521 -44.50 22.94 42.60
CA GLU A 521 -44.49 24.03 43.60
C GLU A 521 -43.06 24.41 44.10
N MET A 522 -43.00 25.20 45.18
CA MET A 522 -41.87 25.84 45.90
C MET A 522 -40.73 24.87 46.36
N GLU A 523 -39.58 25.30 46.91
CA GLU A 523 -39.25 26.48 47.73
C GLU A 523 -37.74 26.86 47.68
N ALA A 524 -37.31 27.87 48.45
CA ALA A 524 -35.93 28.40 48.48
C ALA A 524 -35.33 28.43 49.90
N GLN A 525 -33.99 28.45 50.01
CA GLN A 525 -33.31 28.91 51.23
C GLN A 525 -31.86 29.38 51.01
N ASN A 526 -31.40 30.27 51.89
CA ASN A 526 -30.08 30.90 51.93
C ASN A 526 -29.06 29.98 52.69
N THR A 527 -27.77 30.27 52.90
CA THR A 527 -27.07 31.57 53.11
C THR A 527 -25.53 31.44 52.92
N MET A 528 -24.85 32.57 52.71
CA MET A 528 -23.37 32.73 52.76
C MET A 528 -22.84 32.76 54.23
N PRO A 529 -21.51 32.71 54.51
CA PRO A 529 -20.57 33.82 54.27
C PRO A 529 -19.30 33.40 53.46
N ALA A 530 -18.59 34.20 52.67
CA ALA A 530 -18.43 35.66 52.48
C ALA A 530 -17.44 36.42 53.40
N THR A 531 -16.29 36.81 52.82
CA THR A 531 -15.46 38.02 53.05
C THR A 531 -14.45 38.13 51.88
N MET A 532 -14.37 39.22 51.10
CA MET A 532 -13.66 40.52 51.33
C MET A 532 -12.11 40.39 51.37
N ASP A 533 -11.27 41.26 50.80
CA ASP A 533 -11.36 42.49 49.94
C ASP A 533 -9.91 42.77 49.37
N ARG A 534 -9.49 43.75 48.55
CA ARG A 534 -10.09 44.94 47.89
C ARG A 534 -9.24 45.41 46.67
N GLY A 535 -9.88 45.82 45.56
CA GLY A 535 -9.32 46.73 44.54
C GLY A 535 -8.28 46.15 43.56
N GLY A 536 -7.87 46.88 42.50
CA GLY A 536 -8.45 48.13 41.99
C GLY A 536 -7.53 48.96 41.07
N LEU A 537 -7.85 48.98 39.77
CA LEU A 537 -7.36 49.91 38.71
C LEU A 537 -5.90 49.79 38.20
N SER A 538 -5.74 50.14 36.93
CA SER A 538 -4.52 50.16 36.11
C SER A 538 -3.88 51.56 36.02
N PRO A 539 -2.68 51.68 35.41
CA PRO A 539 -2.56 52.57 34.24
C PRO A 539 -1.69 52.03 33.07
N GLN A 540 -1.60 52.84 32.01
CA GLN A 540 -0.87 52.65 30.74
C GLN A 540 0.66 52.92 30.83
N GLU A 541 1.38 52.53 29.75
CA GLU A 541 2.55 53.24 29.15
C GLU A 541 3.86 53.32 29.99
N ASP A 542 5.08 53.44 29.44
CA ASP A 542 5.65 53.34 28.07
C ASP A 542 7.08 52.68 28.24
N ALA A 543 8.17 52.74 27.45
CA ALA A 543 8.63 53.49 26.26
C ALA A 543 9.90 52.83 25.64
N LEU A 544 10.38 53.41 24.52
CA LEU A 544 11.77 53.34 23.95
C LEU A 544 12.20 52.04 23.19
N ALA A 545 12.98 52.11 22.10
CA ALA A 545 13.29 53.21 21.16
C ALA A 545 13.89 52.69 19.82
N ASP A 546 13.65 53.43 18.73
CA ASP A 546 14.35 53.39 17.42
C ASP A 546 15.70 54.19 17.53
N PRO A 547 16.69 54.24 16.57
CA PRO A 547 16.48 54.55 15.13
C PRO A 547 17.47 54.00 14.06
N GLY A 548 17.03 54.03 12.78
CA GLY A 548 17.88 54.46 11.64
C GLY A 548 18.17 53.44 10.51
N VAL A 549 17.86 53.67 9.21
CA VAL A 549 18.32 54.70 8.23
C VAL A 549 19.70 54.33 7.62
N TRP A 550 19.92 54.21 6.29
CA TRP A 550 19.08 54.49 5.09
C TRP A 550 19.54 53.75 3.80
N ASN A 551 18.57 53.56 2.88
CA ASN A 551 18.60 53.63 1.40
C ASN A 551 19.89 53.43 0.57
N SER A 552 19.77 52.62 -0.51
CA SER A 552 20.16 53.06 -1.87
C SER A 552 19.37 52.31 -2.97
N SER A 553 18.77 53.04 -3.92
CA SER A 553 18.35 52.54 -5.25
C SER A 553 19.19 53.26 -6.32
N PRO A 554 19.33 52.74 -7.55
CA PRO A 554 18.38 53.06 -8.63
C PRO A 554 18.19 51.85 -9.61
N THR A 555 17.59 51.89 -10.81
CA THR A 555 17.07 52.98 -11.67
C THR A 555 15.86 52.49 -12.49
N THR A 556 14.95 53.39 -12.89
CA THR A 556 13.87 53.14 -13.85
C THR A 556 14.27 53.47 -15.30
N VAL A 557 13.68 52.80 -16.29
CA VAL A 557 13.64 53.21 -17.71
C VAL A 557 12.23 53.00 -18.27
N ASP A 558 11.83 53.82 -19.24
CA ASP A 558 10.44 54.14 -19.58
C ASP A 558 9.55 53.03 -20.16
N ALA A 559 8.25 53.23 -20.00
CA ALA A 559 7.20 52.48 -20.71
C ALA A 559 6.89 53.12 -22.07
N VAL A 560 6.83 52.30 -23.13
CA VAL A 560 6.33 52.72 -24.45
C VAL A 560 4.92 52.15 -24.67
N THR A 561 3.93 53.03 -24.73
CA THR A 561 2.54 52.67 -25.00
C THR A 561 2.34 52.34 -26.49
N LEU A 562 1.84 51.15 -26.79
CA LEU A 562 1.20 50.83 -28.07
C LEU A 562 -0.25 50.42 -27.82
N CYS A 563 -1.15 50.82 -28.71
CA CYS A 563 -2.60 50.82 -28.50
C CYS A 563 -3.34 50.44 -29.78
N LEU A 564 -4.68 50.28 -29.65
CA LEU A 564 -5.69 50.00 -30.68
C LEU A 564 -5.84 48.51 -31.10
N PRO A 565 -7.04 48.09 -31.55
CA PRO A 565 -8.36 48.74 -31.45
C PRO A 565 -9.41 47.89 -30.68
N LEU A 566 -10.52 48.53 -30.27
CA LEU A 566 -11.74 47.82 -29.87
C LEU A 566 -12.43 47.21 -31.10
N LEU A 567 -13.22 46.16 -30.87
CA LEU A 567 -14.36 45.80 -31.71
C LEU A 567 -15.60 45.62 -30.83
N GLU A 568 -16.74 46.07 -31.33
CA GLU A 568 -17.89 46.41 -30.50
C GLU A 568 -18.78 45.19 -30.15
N ALA A 569 -19.05 44.99 -28.87
CA ALA A 569 -20.05 44.03 -28.41
C ALA A 569 -21.45 44.69 -28.38
N THR A 570 -22.13 44.74 -29.53
CA THR A 570 -23.46 45.36 -29.64
C THR A 570 -24.49 44.61 -28.78
N ARG A 571 -24.93 45.25 -27.68
CA ARG A 571 -25.90 44.66 -26.74
C ARG A 571 -27.32 44.81 -27.29
N THR A 572 -27.96 43.69 -27.63
CA THR A 572 -29.39 43.67 -28.00
C THR A 572 -30.17 42.80 -27.01
N GLN A 573 -31.01 43.43 -26.18
CA GLN A 573 -31.99 42.70 -25.36
C GLN A 573 -33.25 42.47 -26.18
N GLN A 574 -33.64 41.21 -26.39
CA GLN A 574 -35.01 40.85 -26.75
C GLN A 574 -35.43 39.59 -25.98
N THR A 575 -36.48 39.74 -25.16
CA THR A 575 -37.22 38.65 -24.53
C THR A 575 -38.50 38.37 -25.33
N PRO A 576 -38.67 37.16 -25.88
CA PRO A 576 -39.97 36.66 -26.30
C PRO A 576 -40.70 35.99 -25.12
N SER A 577 -42.02 36.18 -25.02
CA SER A 577 -42.88 35.42 -24.12
C SER A 577 -43.28 34.10 -24.78
N GLU A 578 -43.11 32.99 -24.08
CA GLU A 578 -43.79 31.75 -24.46
C GLU A 578 -45.26 31.80 -24.02
N LYS A 579 -46.16 31.36 -24.91
CA LYS A 579 -47.58 31.11 -24.62
C LYS A 579 -47.85 29.62 -24.74
N THR A 580 -48.67 29.10 -23.85
CA THR A 580 -49.02 27.67 -23.76
C THR A 580 -49.78 27.17 -24.98
N ALA A 581 -49.34 26.03 -25.54
CA ALA A 581 -50.17 25.12 -26.34
C ALA A 581 -49.66 23.68 -26.16
N GLY A 582 -50.57 22.72 -25.95
CA GLY A 582 -50.29 21.27 -26.08
C GLY A 582 -50.90 20.73 -27.38
N ILE A 583 -50.96 19.43 -27.66
CA ILE A 583 -50.60 18.20 -26.92
C ILE A 583 -50.16 17.12 -27.99
N PRO A 584 -50.25 15.81 -27.73
CA PRO A 584 -49.24 14.91 -27.16
C PRO A 584 -48.28 14.24 -28.18
N GLY A 585 -47.15 13.71 -27.69
CA GLY A 585 -46.31 12.77 -28.43
C GLY A 585 -45.02 12.41 -27.67
N GLY A 586 -44.77 11.13 -27.41
CA GLY A 586 -43.60 10.69 -26.64
C GLY A 586 -42.34 10.58 -27.51
N GLY A 587 -41.34 11.42 -27.26
CA GLY A 587 -40.02 11.35 -27.88
C GLY A 587 -38.91 11.06 -26.85
N LEU A 588 -37.86 10.35 -27.26
CA LEU A 588 -36.58 10.39 -26.54
C LEU A 588 -36.02 11.81 -26.65
N GLY A 589 -35.49 12.35 -25.54
CA GLY A 589 -34.80 13.64 -25.58
C GLY A 589 -33.47 13.50 -26.33
N SER A 590 -33.22 14.40 -27.29
CA SER A 590 -31.96 14.43 -28.03
C SER A 590 -30.78 14.64 -27.07
N HIS A 591 -29.81 13.73 -27.13
CA HIS A 591 -28.55 13.84 -26.41
C HIS A 591 -27.55 14.62 -27.25
N VAL A 592 -26.82 15.56 -26.65
CA VAL A 592 -25.75 16.32 -27.30
C VAL A 592 -24.46 16.32 -26.45
N VAL A 593 -23.32 16.51 -27.11
CA VAL A 593 -22.04 16.77 -26.44
C VAL A 593 -22.06 18.17 -25.83
N THR A 594 -21.95 18.30 -24.50
CA THR A 594 -21.99 19.61 -23.81
C THR A 594 -20.61 20.21 -23.57
N ASN A 595 -19.59 19.39 -23.37
CA ASN A 595 -18.20 19.83 -23.10
C ASN A 595 -17.21 18.81 -23.67
N LEU A 596 -16.06 19.28 -24.15
CA LEU A 596 -14.93 18.46 -24.57
C LEU A 596 -13.67 18.89 -23.81
N TYR A 597 -12.92 17.90 -23.32
CA TYR A 597 -11.68 18.12 -22.56
C TYR A 597 -10.53 17.28 -23.09
N LEU A 598 -9.35 17.90 -23.18
CA LEU A 598 -8.07 17.23 -23.36
C LEU A 598 -7.24 17.24 -22.08
N TYR A 599 -6.34 16.28 -21.97
CA TYR A 599 -5.32 16.19 -20.94
C TYR A 599 -3.94 15.98 -21.58
N PRO A 600 -3.36 17.02 -22.25
CA PRO A 600 -2.10 16.88 -23.00
C PRO A 600 -0.98 16.20 -22.19
N ILE A 601 -0.75 16.69 -20.98
CA ILE A 601 0.16 16.07 -20.01
C ILE A 601 -0.65 15.17 -19.07
N LYS A 602 -0.26 13.90 -18.98
CA LYS A 602 -0.85 12.90 -18.07
C LYS A 602 -0.85 13.45 -16.64
N SER A 603 -2.00 13.35 -15.97
CA SER A 603 -2.26 13.89 -14.63
C SER A 603 -2.24 15.42 -14.44
N CYS A 604 -2.03 16.25 -15.48
CA CYS A 604 -2.20 17.71 -15.39
C CYS A 604 -3.65 18.18 -15.59
N ALA A 605 -3.93 19.48 -15.51
CA ALA A 605 -5.28 20.04 -15.64
C ALA A 605 -5.98 19.70 -16.98
N ALA A 606 -7.27 19.99 -17.05
CA ALA A 606 -8.05 19.89 -18.28
C ALA A 606 -7.85 21.11 -19.19
N PHE A 607 -7.72 20.89 -20.49
CA PHE A 607 -7.84 21.90 -21.53
C PHE A 607 -9.25 21.79 -22.15
N GLU A 608 -10.10 22.81 -21.93
CA GLU A 608 -11.47 22.83 -22.46
C GLU A 608 -11.50 23.35 -23.90
N VAL A 609 -12.22 22.66 -24.78
CA VAL A 609 -12.29 22.99 -26.21
C VAL A 609 -13.73 22.88 -26.75
N THR A 610 -14.05 23.67 -27.77
CA THR A 610 -15.37 23.63 -28.45
C THR A 610 -15.38 22.68 -29.65
N ARG A 611 -14.24 22.54 -30.35
CA ARG A 611 -14.04 21.62 -31.48
C ARG A 611 -12.58 21.16 -31.51
N TRP A 612 -12.33 19.87 -31.75
CA TRP A 612 -10.97 19.34 -31.79
C TRP A 612 -10.80 18.18 -32.80
N PRO A 613 -9.66 18.06 -33.51
CA PRO A 613 -9.41 16.95 -34.41
C PRO A 613 -9.16 15.62 -33.67
N LEU A 614 -9.55 14.52 -34.31
CA LEU A 614 -9.18 13.17 -33.90
C LEU A 614 -7.78 12.82 -34.46
N GLY A 615 -7.01 12.08 -33.68
CA GLY A 615 -5.74 11.47 -34.09
C GLY A 615 -5.83 9.94 -34.06
N ASN A 616 -4.75 9.28 -34.49
CA ASN A 616 -4.63 7.81 -34.52
C ASN A 616 -4.76 7.11 -33.15
N GLN A 617 -4.67 7.85 -32.03
CA GLN A 617 -4.70 7.33 -30.66
C GLN A 617 -5.83 7.90 -29.77
N GLY A 618 -6.68 8.83 -30.27
CA GLY A 618 -7.69 9.51 -29.47
C GLY A 618 -8.04 10.91 -29.99
N LEU A 619 -8.28 11.88 -29.10
CA LEU A 619 -8.19 13.31 -29.47
C LEU A 619 -6.73 13.65 -29.77
N LEU A 620 -6.46 14.47 -30.80
CA LEU A 620 -5.09 14.80 -31.20
C LEU A 620 -4.32 15.44 -30.02
N TYR A 621 -3.11 14.95 -29.75
CA TYR A 621 -2.24 15.33 -28.63
C TYR A 621 -2.77 15.04 -27.21
N ASP A 622 -3.90 14.33 -27.03
CA ASP A 622 -4.34 13.91 -25.69
C ASP A 622 -3.36 12.90 -25.05
N ARG A 623 -3.01 13.15 -23.79
CA ARG A 623 -2.12 12.32 -22.95
C ARG A 623 -0.76 11.99 -23.59
N SER A 624 -0.31 12.81 -24.54
CA SER A 624 0.92 12.59 -25.31
C SER A 624 2.21 12.95 -24.54
N TRP A 625 2.10 13.61 -23.38
CA TRP A 625 3.22 13.88 -22.47
C TRP A 625 2.96 13.32 -21.06
N MET A 626 4.02 13.14 -20.28
CA MET A 626 3.96 12.88 -18.83
C MET A 626 5.14 13.51 -18.08
N VAL A 627 4.93 13.85 -16.81
CA VAL A 627 6.01 14.28 -15.91
C VAL A 627 6.66 13.07 -15.25
N VAL A 628 7.99 13.01 -15.23
CA VAL A 628 8.78 11.99 -14.52
C VAL A 628 9.66 12.63 -13.46
N ASN A 629 10.06 11.86 -12.44
CA ASN A 629 11.15 12.25 -11.54
C ASN A 629 12.54 11.94 -12.15
N HIS A 630 13.61 12.30 -11.44
CA HIS A 630 15.01 11.99 -11.82
C HIS A 630 15.34 10.50 -12.06
N ASN A 631 14.49 9.56 -11.64
CA ASN A 631 14.64 8.13 -11.90
C ASN A 631 13.83 7.66 -13.12
N GLY A 632 13.26 8.58 -13.92
CA GLY A 632 12.41 8.26 -15.07
C GLY A 632 11.01 7.77 -14.70
N ILE A 633 10.63 7.77 -13.42
CA ILE A 633 9.34 7.25 -12.96
C ILE A 633 8.26 8.31 -13.14
N CYS A 634 7.24 7.98 -13.96
CA CYS A 634 6.04 8.80 -14.15
C CYS A 634 5.39 9.17 -12.80
N LEU A 635 5.21 10.47 -12.57
CA LEU A 635 4.40 10.99 -11.48
C LEU A 635 2.91 10.91 -11.85
N SER A 636 2.06 10.78 -10.85
CA SER A 636 0.60 10.78 -10.98
C SER A 636 -0.01 11.62 -9.86
N GLN A 637 -1.23 12.14 -10.02
CA GLN A 637 -1.84 12.99 -8.98
C GLN A 637 -1.97 12.26 -7.61
N LYS A 638 -2.01 10.92 -7.61
CA LYS A 638 -1.96 10.13 -6.36
C LYS A 638 -0.69 10.39 -5.54
N GLN A 639 0.46 10.54 -6.22
CA GLN A 639 1.78 10.77 -5.63
C GLN A 639 2.14 12.26 -5.53
N GLU A 640 1.52 13.09 -6.39
CA GLU A 640 1.78 14.52 -6.48
C GLU A 640 0.48 15.25 -6.89
N PRO A 641 -0.41 15.56 -5.95
CA PRO A 641 -1.70 16.20 -6.25
C PRO A 641 -1.54 17.55 -6.95
N ARG A 642 -0.42 18.27 -6.73
CA ARG A 642 -0.16 19.58 -7.35
C ARG A 642 -0.02 19.52 -8.87
N LEU A 643 0.13 18.33 -9.47
CA LEU A 643 0.03 18.15 -10.93
C LEU A 643 -1.27 18.73 -11.50
N CYS A 644 -2.40 18.69 -10.77
CA CYS A 644 -3.67 19.26 -11.25
C CYS A 644 -3.62 20.78 -11.45
N LEU A 645 -2.70 21.49 -10.78
CA LEU A 645 -2.55 22.94 -10.85
C LEU A 645 -1.76 23.39 -12.10
N ILE A 646 -1.10 22.45 -12.79
CA ILE A 646 -0.39 22.70 -14.04
C ILE A 646 -1.40 22.64 -15.19
N GLN A 647 -1.53 23.76 -15.90
CA GLN A 647 -2.49 23.99 -16.98
C GLN A 647 -1.77 23.98 -18.35
N PRO A 648 -1.76 22.84 -19.07
CA PRO A 648 -1.32 22.80 -20.46
C PRO A 648 -2.42 23.31 -21.40
N ILE A 649 -2.04 24.15 -22.37
CA ILE A 649 -2.90 24.70 -23.43
C ILE A 649 -2.20 24.42 -24.76
N ILE A 650 -2.89 23.83 -25.74
CA ILE A 650 -2.31 23.54 -27.05
C ILE A 650 -2.71 24.62 -28.07
N ASP A 651 -1.71 25.24 -28.68
CA ASP A 651 -1.85 26.11 -29.84
C ASP A 651 -1.43 25.36 -31.12
N LEU A 652 -2.43 24.96 -31.91
CA LEU A 652 -2.23 24.25 -33.18
C LEU A 652 -1.69 25.15 -34.31
N GLN A 653 -1.85 26.48 -34.20
CA GLN A 653 -1.35 27.42 -35.21
C GLN A 653 0.14 27.71 -34.99
N ARG A 654 0.52 28.01 -33.74
CA ARG A 654 1.91 28.25 -33.32
C ARG A 654 2.72 26.97 -33.13
N ARG A 655 2.06 25.80 -33.13
CA ARG A 655 2.63 24.46 -32.87
C ARG A 655 3.37 24.36 -31.53
N VAL A 656 2.82 24.97 -30.48
CA VAL A 656 3.35 24.89 -29.11
C VAL A 656 2.29 24.46 -28.11
N MET A 657 2.72 23.76 -27.06
CA MET A 657 1.98 23.61 -25.81
C MET A 657 2.49 24.69 -24.83
N ILE A 658 1.59 25.58 -24.41
CA ILE A 658 1.85 26.59 -23.40
C ILE A 658 1.46 26.01 -22.05
N ILE A 659 2.39 25.96 -21.10
CA ILE A 659 2.18 25.44 -19.75
C ILE A 659 2.14 26.61 -18.76
N LYS A 660 1.10 26.65 -17.91
CA LYS A 660 0.89 27.67 -16.89
C LYS A 660 0.68 27.03 -15.51
N ALA A 661 1.04 27.73 -14.44
CA ALA A 661 0.65 27.41 -13.06
C ALA A 661 0.63 28.69 -12.21
N GLN A 662 -0.13 28.68 -11.11
CA GLN A 662 -0.20 29.82 -10.20
C GLN A 662 1.19 30.15 -9.63
N GLY A 663 1.62 31.40 -9.75
CA GLY A 663 2.94 31.87 -9.27
C GLY A 663 4.14 31.44 -10.12
N MET A 664 3.92 30.93 -11.34
CA MET A 664 4.97 30.55 -12.29
C MET A 664 4.77 31.25 -13.64
N GLU A 665 5.83 31.83 -14.19
CA GLU A 665 5.82 32.37 -15.56
C GLU A 665 5.43 31.30 -16.58
N PRO A 666 4.58 31.59 -17.58
CA PRO A 666 4.24 30.65 -18.64
C PRO A 666 5.46 30.17 -19.42
N ILE A 667 5.47 28.89 -19.79
CA ILE A 667 6.55 28.29 -20.59
C ILE A 667 5.98 27.57 -21.81
N GLU A 668 6.66 27.73 -22.96
CA GLU A 668 6.28 27.11 -24.22
C GLU A 668 7.14 25.88 -24.52
N VAL A 669 6.49 24.78 -24.90
CA VAL A 669 7.10 23.52 -25.30
C VAL A 669 6.65 23.22 -26.74
N PRO A 670 7.56 22.98 -27.70
CA PRO A 670 7.18 22.60 -29.06
C PRO A 670 6.31 21.32 -29.10
N LEU A 671 5.31 21.29 -29.98
CA LEU A 671 4.52 20.06 -30.21
C LEU A 671 5.32 19.01 -31.00
N GLU A 672 6.24 19.44 -31.86
CA GLU A 672 7.05 18.59 -32.74
C GLU A 672 8.48 18.36 -32.23
N GLU A 673 9.14 17.33 -32.78
CA GLU A 673 10.35 16.73 -32.22
C GLU A 673 11.65 17.48 -32.58
N ASN A 674 12.50 17.73 -31.58
CA ASN A 674 13.88 18.23 -31.74
C ASN A 674 14.90 17.13 -31.40
N SER A 675 15.09 16.20 -32.35
CA SER A 675 16.29 15.37 -32.60
C SER A 675 17.00 14.53 -31.52
N GLU A 676 16.75 14.67 -30.21
CA GLU A 676 17.46 13.91 -29.17
C GLU A 676 16.61 12.79 -28.54
N ARG A 677 17.05 11.53 -28.71
CA ARG A 677 16.36 10.31 -28.24
C ARG A 677 16.78 9.94 -26.80
N ALA A 678 15.99 10.36 -25.81
CA ALA A 678 16.17 9.97 -24.41
C ALA A 678 15.57 8.58 -24.12
N GLN A 679 16.39 7.53 -24.03
CA GLN A 679 15.93 6.14 -23.82
C GLN A 679 15.53 5.83 -22.36
N ILE A 680 14.48 6.48 -21.87
CA ILE A 680 13.98 6.40 -20.48
C ILE A 680 13.16 5.10 -20.27
N CYS A 681 13.30 4.47 -19.10
CA CYS A 681 12.89 3.07 -18.90
C CYS A 681 12.09 2.83 -17.59
N GLN A 682 11.13 1.89 -17.66
CA GLN A 682 10.38 1.26 -16.56
C GLN A 682 9.61 2.16 -15.56
N SER A 683 8.28 2.08 -15.64
CA SER A 683 7.37 2.43 -14.53
C SER A 683 6.44 1.24 -14.24
N LYS A 684 6.13 0.97 -12.97
CA LYS A 684 5.21 -0.11 -12.56
C LYS A 684 3.77 0.06 -13.09
N VAL A 685 3.42 1.22 -13.64
CA VAL A 685 2.04 1.57 -14.04
C VAL A 685 1.68 1.09 -15.47
N CYS A 686 2.67 0.72 -16.29
CA CYS A 686 2.46 -0.06 -17.51
C CYS A 686 3.61 -1.06 -17.66
N ALA A 687 3.31 -2.34 -17.89
CA ALA A 687 4.31 -3.41 -18.01
C ALA A 687 5.12 -3.37 -19.33
N ASP A 688 4.93 -2.32 -20.13
CA ASP A 688 5.41 -2.18 -21.49
C ASP A 688 6.47 -1.07 -21.51
N ARG A 689 7.64 -1.31 -22.14
CA ARG A 689 8.65 -0.25 -22.37
C ARG A 689 8.11 0.73 -23.41
N VAL A 690 7.93 1.99 -23.03
CA VAL A 690 7.50 3.08 -23.94
C VAL A 690 8.71 3.93 -24.31
N ASN A 691 9.00 4.05 -25.61
CA ASN A 691 9.99 5.01 -26.10
C ASN A 691 9.43 6.43 -25.97
N ALA A 692 10.23 7.34 -25.43
CA ALA A 692 9.87 8.73 -25.18
C ALA A 692 11.02 9.68 -25.56
N TYR A 693 10.72 10.98 -25.55
CA TYR A 693 11.69 12.06 -25.76
C TYR A 693 11.63 13.01 -24.55
N ASP A 694 12.77 13.49 -24.06
CA ASP A 694 12.79 14.59 -23.09
C ASP A 694 12.46 15.91 -23.82
N CYS A 695 11.67 16.77 -23.19
CA CYS A 695 11.28 18.08 -23.73
C CYS A 695 12.29 19.19 -23.41
N GLY A 696 13.37 18.87 -22.68
CA GLY A 696 14.57 19.67 -22.52
C GLY A 696 14.64 20.48 -21.22
N GLU A 697 15.86 20.85 -20.85
CA GLU A 697 16.21 21.45 -19.55
C GLU A 697 15.35 22.67 -19.15
N LYS A 698 14.85 23.46 -20.10
CA LYS A 698 14.00 24.63 -19.79
C LYS A 698 12.71 24.23 -19.07
N ILE A 699 12.03 23.17 -19.51
CA ILE A 699 10.81 22.68 -18.89
C ILE A 699 11.10 21.79 -17.68
N SER A 700 12.20 21.02 -17.70
CA SER A 700 12.65 20.26 -16.53
C SER A 700 13.00 21.18 -15.35
N ALA A 701 13.70 22.30 -15.59
CA ALA A 701 13.97 23.31 -14.56
C ALA A 701 12.69 24.01 -14.05
N TRP A 702 11.72 24.28 -14.94
CA TRP A 702 10.42 24.87 -14.57
C TRP A 702 9.61 23.93 -13.67
N LEU A 703 9.49 22.65 -14.05
CA LEU A 703 8.81 21.62 -13.25
C LEU A 703 9.53 21.36 -11.93
N SER A 704 10.86 21.32 -11.95
CA SER A 704 11.68 21.11 -10.75
C SER A 704 11.52 22.24 -9.74
N ARG A 705 11.44 23.49 -10.22
CA ARG A 705 11.13 24.66 -9.39
C ARG A 705 9.71 24.59 -8.82
N PHE A 706 8.72 24.22 -9.63
CA PHE A 706 7.34 24.10 -9.16
C PHE A 706 7.18 23.03 -8.06
N PHE A 707 7.77 21.85 -8.25
CA PHE A 707 7.65 20.73 -7.29
C PHE A 707 8.68 20.75 -6.15
N GLY A 708 9.72 21.58 -6.21
CA GLY A 708 10.81 21.59 -5.23
C GLY A 708 11.70 20.35 -5.29
N ARG A 709 11.68 19.58 -6.39
CA ARG A 709 12.43 18.33 -6.59
C ARG A 709 12.70 18.07 -8.08
N PRO A 710 13.82 17.46 -8.48
CA PRO A 710 14.15 17.24 -9.88
C PRO A 710 13.10 16.41 -10.64
N CYS A 711 12.53 17.02 -11.68
CA CYS A 711 11.45 16.50 -12.52
C CYS A 711 11.65 16.88 -14.00
N HIS A 712 11.29 15.99 -14.92
CA HIS A 712 11.40 16.19 -16.37
C HIS A 712 10.04 16.04 -17.04
N LEU A 713 9.84 16.67 -18.21
CA LEU A 713 8.68 16.44 -19.07
C LEU A 713 9.10 15.54 -20.24
N ILE A 714 8.39 14.44 -20.45
CA ILE A 714 8.66 13.52 -21.57
C ILE A 714 7.45 13.37 -22.49
N LYS A 715 7.70 13.33 -23.81
CA LYS A 715 6.71 13.10 -24.89
C LYS A 715 6.74 11.63 -25.32
N GLN A 716 5.60 11.00 -25.54
CA GLN A 716 5.52 9.65 -26.14
C GLN A 716 5.97 9.68 -27.61
N SER A 717 6.76 8.69 -28.04
CA SER A 717 7.13 8.53 -29.44
C SER A 717 5.94 8.07 -30.31
N SER A 718 5.81 8.68 -31.49
CA SER A 718 4.77 8.43 -32.50
C SER A 718 4.76 6.99 -33.04
N ASP A 719 5.92 6.31 -33.05
CA ASP A 719 6.08 4.93 -33.52
C ASP A 719 5.54 3.86 -32.55
N PHE A 720 5.04 4.24 -31.36
CA PHE A 720 4.68 3.28 -30.32
C PHE A 720 3.44 2.44 -30.68
N ARG A 721 3.66 1.16 -31.04
CA ARG A 721 2.63 0.12 -31.12
C ARG A 721 2.67 -0.78 -29.88
N ARG A 722 1.52 -0.94 -29.22
CA ARG A 722 1.37 -1.79 -28.03
C ARG A 722 1.15 -3.25 -28.45
N ASN A 723 2.07 -4.15 -28.08
CA ASN A 723 1.88 -5.57 -28.33
C ASN A 723 0.72 -6.15 -27.49
N PRO A 724 -0.24 -6.87 -28.07
CA PRO A 724 -1.36 -7.44 -27.33
C PRO A 724 -0.90 -8.57 -26.40
N ARG A 725 -1.33 -8.53 -25.13
CA ARG A 725 -1.16 -9.65 -24.21
C ARG A 725 -2.00 -10.84 -24.69
N ARG A 726 -1.35 -11.99 -24.96
CA ARG A 726 -2.05 -13.27 -25.17
C ARG A 726 -2.78 -13.66 -23.88
N LYS A 727 -4.09 -13.39 -23.78
CA LYS A 727 -4.96 -14.13 -22.86
C LYS A 727 -5.09 -15.57 -23.39
N HIS A 728 -4.85 -16.56 -22.54
CA HIS A 728 -5.23 -17.94 -22.86
C HIS A 728 -6.74 -18.11 -22.63
N GLY A 729 -7.50 -17.94 -23.71
CA GLY A 729 -8.92 -18.27 -23.83
C GLY A 729 -9.19 -18.58 -25.30
N LYS A 730 -10.04 -19.58 -25.57
CA LYS A 730 -10.35 -19.99 -26.94
C LYS A 730 -11.38 -19.06 -27.59
N ASP A 731 -11.28 -18.96 -28.91
CA ASP A 731 -12.35 -18.66 -29.86
C ASP A 731 -13.12 -17.33 -29.68
N GLN A 732 -12.47 -16.23 -30.08
CA GLN A 732 -13.14 -15.04 -30.64
C GLN A 732 -12.40 -14.55 -31.91
N PRO A 733 -13.10 -13.98 -32.90
CA PRO A 733 -12.48 -13.47 -34.12
C PRO A 733 -11.60 -12.23 -33.87
N ALA A 734 -10.61 -12.01 -34.74
CA ALA A 734 -9.63 -10.93 -34.59
C ALA A 734 -10.21 -9.54 -34.90
N CYS A 735 -10.82 -8.90 -33.89
CA CYS A 735 -11.23 -7.50 -33.97
C CYS A 735 -10.00 -6.55 -34.00
N THR A 736 -10.10 -5.46 -34.76
CA THR A 736 -9.02 -4.48 -34.98
C THR A 736 -8.63 -3.73 -33.70
N THR A 737 -7.51 -4.09 -33.10
CA THR A 737 -6.94 -3.37 -31.95
C THR A 737 -6.39 -2.00 -32.34
N ALA A 738 -7.06 -0.92 -31.90
CA ALA A 738 -6.59 0.45 -32.09
C ALA A 738 -5.28 0.74 -31.30
N THR A 739 -4.46 1.63 -31.85
CA THR A 739 -3.25 2.12 -31.16
C THR A 739 -3.63 3.02 -29.99
N LEU A 740 -2.96 2.85 -28.84
CA LEU A 740 -3.23 3.63 -27.62
C LEU A 740 -2.03 4.54 -27.27
N SER A 741 -2.37 5.78 -26.90
CA SER A 741 -1.49 6.76 -26.22
C SER A 741 -1.15 6.27 -24.79
N LEU A 742 -0.56 7.12 -23.93
CA LEU A 742 -0.32 6.87 -22.49
C LEU A 742 -1.61 6.71 -21.66
N VAL A 743 -2.75 6.36 -22.27
CA VAL A 743 -4.02 6.11 -21.61
C VAL A 743 -4.04 4.70 -21.01
N ASN A 744 -4.68 4.54 -19.86
CA ASN A 744 -4.63 3.29 -19.11
C ASN A 744 -5.41 2.16 -19.82
N GLU A 745 -6.65 2.44 -20.23
CA GLU A 745 -7.66 1.41 -20.57
C GLU A 745 -8.40 1.63 -21.91
N ALA A 746 -8.62 2.87 -22.37
CA ALA A 746 -9.34 3.17 -23.62
C ALA A 746 -8.92 4.51 -24.24
N GLN A 747 -9.37 4.82 -25.47
CA GLN A 747 -9.05 6.07 -26.17
C GLN A 747 -9.78 7.29 -25.60
N TYR A 748 -11.08 7.15 -25.29
CA TYR A 748 -11.89 8.22 -24.72
C TYR A 748 -12.67 7.73 -23.50
N LEU A 749 -13.01 8.67 -22.62
CA LEU A 749 -13.87 8.48 -21.47
C LEU A 749 -15.06 9.42 -21.58
N LEU A 750 -16.27 8.87 -21.56
CA LEU A 750 -17.53 9.61 -21.54
C LEU A 750 -18.14 9.59 -20.14
N ILE A 751 -18.67 10.74 -19.70
CA ILE A 751 -19.60 10.81 -18.56
C ILE A 751 -20.88 11.55 -18.97
N ASN A 752 -21.99 11.13 -18.39
CA ASN A 752 -23.28 11.78 -18.56
C ASN A 752 -23.49 12.83 -17.44
N ARG A 753 -23.88 14.03 -17.82
CA ARG A 753 -24.14 15.15 -16.89
C ARG A 753 -25.26 14.84 -15.90
N SER A 754 -26.24 14.01 -16.28
CA SER A 754 -27.31 13.55 -15.38
C SER A 754 -26.83 12.56 -14.33
N SER A 755 -25.84 11.72 -14.65
CA SER A 755 -25.12 10.89 -13.65
C SER A 755 -24.34 11.75 -12.67
N VAL A 756 -23.71 12.84 -13.13
CA VAL A 756 -22.99 13.78 -12.26
C VAL A 756 -23.96 14.57 -11.37
N LEU A 757 -25.09 15.02 -11.91
CA LEU A 757 -26.17 15.68 -11.16
C LEU A 757 -26.73 14.80 -10.04
N GLU A 758 -26.90 13.50 -10.29
CA GLU A 758 -27.43 12.59 -9.28
C GLU A 758 -26.41 12.34 -8.16
N LEU A 759 -25.13 12.14 -8.49
CA LEU A 759 -24.07 12.07 -7.48
C LEU A 759 -23.93 13.40 -6.70
N GLN A 760 -24.09 14.55 -7.35
CA GLN A 760 -24.09 15.87 -6.70
C GLN A 760 -25.23 15.99 -5.68
N ARG A 761 -26.43 15.50 -6.00
CA ARG A 761 -27.56 15.47 -5.06
C ARG A 761 -27.29 14.56 -3.86
N GLN A 762 -26.66 13.40 -4.08
CA GLN A 762 -26.33 12.45 -3.00
C GLN A 762 -25.26 13.00 -2.05
N LEU A 763 -24.25 13.71 -2.60
CA LEU A 763 -23.28 14.48 -1.82
C LEU A 763 -23.97 15.60 -1.02
N ASN A 764 -24.71 16.48 -1.69
CA ASN A 764 -25.32 17.64 -1.04
C ASN A 764 -26.37 17.25 0.02
N ARG A 765 -27.11 16.14 -0.16
CA ARG A 765 -28.05 15.59 0.85
C ARG A 765 -27.38 15.11 2.13
N SER A 766 -26.05 14.99 2.16
CA SER A 766 -25.29 14.59 3.35
C SER A 766 -24.77 15.78 4.18
N GLY A 767 -25.06 17.02 3.76
CA GLY A 767 -24.38 18.24 4.21
C GLY A 767 -25.07 19.07 5.30
N GLU A 768 -25.98 18.52 6.10
CA GLU A 768 -26.86 19.31 7.00
C GLU A 768 -26.15 19.98 8.21
N ASN A 769 -24.83 19.76 8.41
CA ASN A 769 -24.04 20.34 9.51
C ASN A 769 -23.63 21.82 9.26
N GLY A 770 -24.58 22.69 8.92
CA GLY A 770 -24.46 24.15 9.03
C GLY A 770 -23.41 24.85 8.16
N LYS A 771 -22.76 24.15 7.23
CA LYS A 771 -21.81 24.72 6.25
C LYS A 771 -22.20 24.27 4.84
N GLU A 772 -22.87 25.15 4.12
CA GLU A 772 -23.27 24.93 2.71
C GLU A 772 -22.07 25.04 1.74
N GLU A 773 -21.08 24.14 1.83
CA GLU A 773 -20.19 23.88 0.69
C GLU A 773 -20.92 23.03 -0.35
N LEU A 774 -21.80 23.66 -1.15
CA LEU A 774 -22.36 23.02 -2.33
C LEU A 774 -21.22 22.63 -3.27
N PHE A 775 -21.00 21.33 -3.47
CA PHE A 775 -20.06 20.82 -4.48
C PHE A 775 -20.38 21.44 -5.84
N PRO A 776 -19.52 22.31 -6.41
CA PRO A 776 -19.84 22.96 -7.68
C PRO A 776 -19.80 21.91 -8.79
N MET A 777 -20.85 21.84 -9.61
CA MET A 777 -20.96 20.83 -10.68
C MET A 777 -19.71 20.78 -11.58
N LYS A 778 -19.06 21.93 -11.81
CA LYS A 778 -17.81 22.03 -12.58
C LYS A 778 -16.62 21.32 -11.90
N ASP A 779 -16.47 21.40 -10.57
CA ASP A 779 -15.45 20.64 -9.85
C ASP A 779 -15.73 19.14 -9.94
N LEU A 780 -16.97 18.73 -9.68
CA LEU A 780 -17.36 17.31 -9.72
C LEU A 780 -17.16 16.69 -11.11
N ILE A 781 -17.51 17.41 -12.20
CA ILE A 781 -17.18 17.02 -13.58
C ILE A 781 -15.66 16.86 -13.76
N SER A 782 -14.86 17.83 -13.30
CA SER A 782 -13.41 17.85 -13.52
C SER A 782 -12.68 16.68 -12.87
N ARG A 783 -13.12 16.24 -11.68
CA ARG A 783 -12.58 15.09 -10.94
C ARG A 783 -12.64 13.79 -11.71
N PHE A 784 -13.67 13.59 -12.52
CA PHE A 784 -13.82 12.39 -13.35
C PHE A 784 -12.92 12.39 -14.59
N ARG A 785 -12.32 13.53 -14.94
CA ARG A 785 -11.32 13.66 -16.02
C ARG A 785 -11.75 13.02 -17.35
N ALA A 786 -13.03 13.16 -17.67
CA ALA A 786 -13.64 12.65 -18.89
C ALA A 786 -13.26 13.52 -20.10
N ASN A 787 -13.14 12.91 -21.28
CA ASN A 787 -12.86 13.66 -22.51
C ASN A 787 -14.14 14.19 -23.17
N ILE A 788 -15.27 13.52 -22.95
CA ILE A 788 -16.57 13.85 -23.54
C ILE A 788 -17.62 13.90 -22.41
N ILE A 789 -18.42 14.96 -22.36
CA ILE A 789 -19.60 15.03 -21.50
C ILE A 789 -20.86 15.23 -22.34
N THR A 790 -21.95 14.54 -21.99
CA THR A 790 -23.24 14.59 -22.67
C THR A 790 -24.39 14.92 -21.72
N ASN A 791 -25.51 15.44 -22.23
CA ASN A 791 -26.77 15.56 -21.48
C ASN A 791 -27.64 14.30 -21.69
N GLY A 792 -27.36 13.23 -20.93
CA GLY A 792 -28.31 12.13 -20.79
C GLY A 792 -29.63 12.60 -20.19
N THR A 793 -30.74 11.96 -20.58
CA THR A 793 -32.06 12.20 -19.99
C THR A 793 -32.23 11.53 -18.63
N ARG A 794 -31.45 10.47 -18.34
CA ARG A 794 -31.46 9.72 -17.08
C ARG A 794 -30.04 9.55 -16.56
N ALA A 795 -29.89 9.36 -15.25
CA ALA A 795 -28.60 9.01 -14.65
C ALA A 795 -28.21 7.56 -14.99
N PHE A 796 -26.92 7.33 -15.24
CA PHE A 796 -26.29 6.04 -15.52
C PHE A 796 -26.83 5.27 -16.74
N GLU A 797 -27.59 5.92 -17.63
CA GLU A 797 -28.08 5.27 -18.86
C GLU A 797 -26.95 4.92 -19.84
N GLU A 798 -25.81 5.62 -19.75
CA GLU A 798 -24.61 5.35 -20.54
C GLU A 798 -24.03 3.94 -20.31
N GLU A 799 -24.27 3.33 -19.14
CA GLU A 799 -23.81 1.97 -18.83
C GLU A 799 -24.52 0.90 -19.70
N LYS A 800 -25.70 1.25 -20.25
CA LYS A 800 -26.53 0.37 -21.09
C LYS A 800 -26.26 0.50 -22.59
N TRP A 801 -25.44 1.47 -22.98
CA TRP A 801 -25.04 1.67 -24.38
C TRP A 801 -23.99 0.62 -24.81
N ASP A 802 -24.09 0.15 -26.05
CA ASP A 802 -23.14 -0.71 -26.74
C ASP A 802 -22.25 0.09 -27.72
N GLY A 803 -22.78 1.20 -28.23
CA GLY A 803 -22.06 2.17 -29.04
C GLY A 803 -22.76 3.54 -29.02
N ILE A 804 -22.09 4.56 -29.53
CA ILE A 804 -22.69 5.87 -29.84
C ILE A 804 -22.22 6.35 -31.22
N SER A 805 -23.11 7.05 -31.94
CA SER A 805 -22.74 7.80 -33.14
C SER A 805 -22.82 9.31 -32.86
N VAL A 806 -21.84 10.07 -33.33
CA VAL A 806 -21.76 11.53 -33.18
C VAL A 806 -21.46 12.16 -34.53
N GLY A 807 -22.51 12.59 -35.24
CA GLY A 807 -22.42 12.87 -36.66
C GLY A 807 -21.99 11.62 -37.44
N SER A 808 -20.89 11.70 -38.20
CA SER A 808 -20.31 10.56 -38.92
C SER A 808 -19.37 9.69 -38.06
N LEU A 809 -19.06 10.10 -36.82
CA LEU A 809 -18.10 9.39 -35.96
C LEU A 809 -18.80 8.28 -35.18
N HIS A 810 -18.24 7.07 -35.20
CA HIS A 810 -18.87 5.88 -34.62
C HIS A 810 -17.97 5.30 -33.53
N PHE A 811 -18.46 5.23 -32.30
CA PHE A 811 -17.70 4.77 -31.14
C PHE A 811 -18.34 3.54 -30.51
N GLN A 812 -17.54 2.50 -30.25
CA GLN A 812 -17.96 1.33 -29.47
C GLN A 812 -17.77 1.59 -27.98
N VAL A 813 -18.72 1.16 -27.15
CA VAL A 813 -18.63 1.19 -25.68
C VAL A 813 -17.91 -0.07 -25.20
N LEU A 814 -16.74 0.10 -24.60
CA LEU A 814 -15.93 -1.03 -24.10
C LEU A 814 -16.40 -1.55 -22.73
N GLY A 815 -17.13 -0.72 -21.96
CA GLY A 815 -17.58 -1.04 -20.61
C GLY A 815 -17.54 0.16 -19.65
N PRO A 816 -17.93 -0.03 -18.39
CA PRO A 816 -17.88 0.99 -17.34
C PRO A 816 -16.44 1.33 -16.94
N CYS A 817 -16.20 2.60 -16.61
CA CYS A 817 -14.91 3.07 -16.10
C CYS A 817 -14.81 2.86 -14.59
N HIS A 818 -13.97 1.91 -14.18
CA HIS A 818 -13.55 1.73 -12.79
C HIS A 818 -12.79 2.97 -12.30
N ARG A 819 -13.19 3.52 -11.16
CA ARG A 819 -12.59 4.74 -10.60
C ARG A 819 -11.64 4.44 -9.47
N CYS A 820 -10.60 5.26 -9.40
CA CYS A 820 -9.62 5.24 -8.32
C CYS A 820 -9.52 6.63 -7.68
N GLN A 821 -8.72 6.71 -6.60
CA GLN A 821 -8.44 7.88 -5.75
C GLN A 821 -8.09 9.20 -6.48
N MET A 822 -7.85 9.18 -7.79
CA MET A 822 -7.73 10.37 -8.63
C MET A 822 -8.96 11.31 -8.49
N ILE A 823 -10.17 10.75 -8.35
CA ILE A 823 -11.42 11.53 -8.22
C ILE A 823 -11.53 12.29 -6.88
N CYS A 824 -10.74 11.89 -5.88
CA CYS A 824 -10.69 12.56 -4.58
C CYS A 824 -9.97 13.92 -4.64
N ILE A 825 -9.21 14.19 -5.70
CA ILE A 825 -8.37 15.37 -5.80
C ILE A 825 -9.18 16.51 -6.42
N ASN A 826 -9.42 17.57 -5.65
CA ASN A 826 -9.97 18.83 -6.15
C ASN A 826 -9.02 19.36 -7.24
N GLN A 827 -9.48 19.47 -8.48
CA GLN A 827 -8.61 19.81 -9.61
C GLN A 827 -8.24 21.30 -9.67
N GLN A 828 -8.79 22.14 -8.77
CA GLN A 828 -8.51 23.57 -8.67
C GLN A 828 -7.54 23.89 -7.52
N THR A 829 -7.58 23.12 -6.41
CA THR A 829 -6.73 23.37 -5.22
C THR A 829 -5.66 22.31 -4.99
N GLY A 830 -5.77 21.12 -5.61
CA GLY A 830 -4.90 19.97 -5.34
C GLY A 830 -5.16 19.28 -4.00
N GLN A 831 -6.12 19.75 -3.21
CA GLN A 831 -6.49 19.12 -1.94
C GLN A 831 -7.22 17.79 -2.17
N ARG A 832 -7.06 16.86 -1.22
CA ARG A 832 -7.81 15.59 -1.18
C ARG A 832 -9.10 15.77 -0.39
N ASN A 833 -10.23 15.43 -0.99
CA ASN A 833 -11.55 15.28 -0.40
C ASN A 833 -12.05 13.86 -0.74
N GLN A 834 -12.51 13.08 0.24
CA GLN A 834 -12.75 11.64 0.04
C GLN A 834 -14.20 11.32 -0.34
N ASP A 835 -15.10 12.25 -0.05
CA ASP A 835 -16.55 12.14 -0.04
C ASP A 835 -17.07 11.66 -1.40
N VAL A 836 -16.50 12.19 -2.51
CA VAL A 836 -16.85 11.81 -3.88
C VAL A 836 -16.60 10.32 -4.16
N PHE A 837 -15.52 9.75 -3.60
CA PHE A 837 -15.19 8.33 -3.75
C PHE A 837 -15.97 7.46 -2.77
N GLN A 838 -16.15 7.94 -1.53
CA GLN A 838 -16.95 7.25 -0.52
C GLN A 838 -18.41 7.12 -0.96
N LYS A 839 -19.07 8.20 -1.39
CA LYS A 839 -20.45 8.16 -1.88
C LYS A 839 -20.60 7.33 -3.16
N LEU A 840 -19.58 7.26 -4.02
CA LEU A 840 -19.55 6.33 -5.15
C LEU A 840 -19.42 4.85 -4.73
N SER A 841 -18.76 4.57 -3.61
CA SER A 841 -18.65 3.20 -3.06
C SER A 841 -19.92 2.77 -2.34
N GLU A 842 -20.56 3.68 -1.60
CA GLU A 842 -21.84 3.46 -0.91
C GLU A 842 -22.99 3.25 -1.90
N SER A 843 -23.18 4.16 -2.85
CA SER A 843 -24.33 4.16 -3.78
C SER A 843 -24.32 3.05 -4.85
N ARG A 844 -23.21 2.33 -5.01
CA ARG A 844 -22.99 1.37 -6.12
C ARG A 844 -22.51 0.00 -5.66
N GLU A 845 -22.99 -0.48 -4.51
CA GLU A 845 -22.76 -1.86 -4.02
C GLU A 845 -21.27 -2.24 -3.98
N ARG A 846 -20.44 -1.37 -3.38
CA ARG A 846 -18.98 -1.52 -3.28
C ARG A 846 -18.22 -1.50 -4.64
N LYS A 847 -18.88 -1.26 -5.78
CA LYS A 847 -18.28 -1.11 -7.12
C LYS A 847 -18.15 0.37 -7.53
N VAL A 848 -16.97 0.95 -7.32
CA VAL A 848 -16.67 2.37 -7.60
C VAL A 848 -16.55 2.66 -9.11
N ASN A 849 -17.66 2.61 -9.85
CA ASN A 849 -17.72 2.81 -11.30
C ASN A 849 -18.41 4.13 -11.64
N PHE A 850 -17.93 4.85 -12.66
CA PHE A 850 -18.62 6.07 -13.13
C PHE A 850 -18.32 6.41 -14.60
N GLY A 851 -19.34 6.47 -15.44
CA GLY A 851 -19.20 6.69 -16.89
C GLY A 851 -18.59 5.49 -17.63
N VAL A 852 -18.38 5.65 -18.95
CA VAL A 852 -18.03 4.55 -19.86
C VAL A 852 -16.83 4.85 -20.74
N TYR A 853 -16.10 3.80 -21.09
CA TYR A 853 -14.98 3.83 -22.03
C TYR A 853 -15.43 3.68 -23.48
N LEU A 854 -14.82 4.46 -24.38
CA LEU A 854 -15.10 4.46 -25.81
C LEU A 854 -13.84 4.18 -26.65
N MET A 855 -14.02 3.49 -27.76
CA MET A 855 -13.03 3.33 -28.85
C MET A 855 -13.66 3.77 -30.18
N HIS A 856 -12.92 4.47 -31.03
CA HIS A 856 -13.43 4.86 -32.36
C HIS A 856 -13.34 3.67 -33.34
N SER A 857 -14.43 3.40 -34.06
CA SER A 857 -14.66 2.11 -34.73
C SER A 857 -14.07 2.01 -36.15
N SER A 858 -13.51 3.11 -36.68
CA SER A 858 -12.83 3.15 -37.97
C SER A 858 -11.67 4.16 -37.96
N LEU A 859 -10.65 3.92 -38.79
CA LEU A 859 -9.51 4.82 -39.00
C LEU A 859 -9.25 5.00 -40.50
N ASP A 860 -10.30 5.29 -41.27
CA ASP A 860 -10.15 5.82 -42.63
C ASP A 860 -9.72 7.30 -42.52
N LEU A 861 -8.41 7.51 -42.47
CA LEU A 861 -7.78 8.82 -42.26
C LEU A 861 -7.71 9.67 -43.55
N SER A 862 -8.53 9.39 -44.55
CA SER A 862 -8.62 10.15 -45.81
C SER A 862 -9.17 11.57 -45.65
N SER A 863 -9.66 11.96 -44.47
CA SER A 863 -9.99 13.35 -44.12
C SER A 863 -9.89 13.61 -42.61
N PRO A 864 -9.55 14.85 -42.17
CA PRO A 864 -9.44 15.17 -40.75
C PRO A 864 -10.81 15.23 -40.07
N CYS A 865 -11.14 14.18 -39.31
CA CYS A 865 -12.33 14.14 -38.47
C CYS A 865 -12.23 15.10 -37.27
N TYR A 866 -13.33 15.75 -36.91
CA TYR A 866 -13.44 16.65 -35.75
C TYR A 866 -14.62 16.26 -34.85
N LEU A 867 -14.40 16.25 -33.54
CA LEU A 867 -15.48 16.20 -32.55
C LEU A 867 -15.80 17.62 -32.08
N SER A 868 -17.08 17.96 -31.93
CA SER A 868 -17.52 19.32 -31.56
C SER A 868 -18.61 19.31 -30.48
N VAL A 869 -18.57 20.30 -29.58
CA VAL A 869 -19.65 20.61 -28.65
C VAL A 869 -20.91 21.02 -29.44
N GLY A 870 -22.09 20.61 -28.96
CA GLY A 870 -23.37 20.78 -29.64
C GLY A 870 -23.71 19.68 -30.66
N SER A 871 -22.80 18.74 -30.94
CA SER A 871 -23.09 17.59 -31.81
C SER A 871 -24.09 16.65 -31.15
N GLU A 872 -25.10 16.20 -31.90
CA GLU A 872 -26.04 15.15 -31.46
C GLU A 872 -25.35 13.79 -31.29
N VAL A 873 -25.80 13.04 -30.30
CA VAL A 873 -25.28 11.74 -29.87
C VAL A 873 -26.41 10.71 -29.95
N LEU A 874 -26.26 9.74 -30.84
CA LEU A 874 -27.23 8.67 -31.05
C LEU A 874 -26.73 7.37 -30.39
N PRO A 875 -27.25 6.97 -29.22
CA PRO A 875 -26.82 5.76 -28.53
C PRO A 875 -27.45 4.50 -29.12
N VAL A 876 -26.64 3.46 -29.24
CA VAL A 876 -27.07 2.09 -29.55
C VAL A 876 -27.18 1.33 -28.24
N LEU A 877 -28.35 0.73 -27.96
CA LEU A 877 -28.58 -0.06 -26.75
C LEU A 877 -28.08 -1.50 -26.91
N LYS A 878 -27.59 -2.08 -25.82
CA LYS A 878 -27.26 -3.52 -25.75
C LYS A 878 -28.51 -4.37 -26.01
N VAL A 879 -28.38 -5.39 -26.86
CA VAL A 879 -29.45 -6.35 -27.14
C VAL A 879 -29.54 -7.36 -25.99
N ASN A 880 -30.66 -7.39 -25.28
CA ASN A 880 -30.91 -8.40 -24.24
C ASN A 880 -31.20 -9.77 -24.87
N THR A 881 -30.18 -10.61 -25.04
CA THR A 881 -30.36 -12.05 -25.29
C THR A 881 -30.74 -12.80 -24.01
N GLU A 882 -31.93 -12.50 -23.47
CA GLU A 882 -32.63 -13.37 -22.51
C GLU A 882 -33.80 -14.07 -23.22
N HIS A 883 -33.51 -15.20 -23.86
CA HIS A 883 -34.54 -16.15 -24.29
C HIS A 883 -34.28 -17.52 -23.66
N HIS A 884 -35.17 -17.90 -22.74
CA HIS A 884 -35.31 -19.29 -22.30
C HIS A 884 -35.64 -20.18 -23.51
N TYR A 885 -34.75 -21.12 -23.83
CA TYR A 885 -35.08 -22.26 -24.68
C TYR A 885 -35.12 -23.52 -23.82
N LEU A 886 -36.35 -23.94 -23.49
CA LEU A 886 -36.64 -25.31 -23.07
C LEU A 886 -36.86 -26.15 -24.36
N PRO A 887 -36.00 -27.11 -24.69
CA PRO A 887 -36.27 -28.04 -25.79
C PRO A 887 -37.24 -29.13 -25.32
N ALA A 888 -38.40 -29.22 -25.97
CA ALA A 888 -39.38 -30.27 -25.73
C ALA A 888 -39.73 -30.98 -27.04
N SER A 889 -39.43 -32.28 -27.10
CA SER A 889 -39.70 -33.19 -28.24
C SER A 889 -38.91 -32.87 -29.54
N GLU A 890 -38.69 -33.80 -30.47
CA GLU A 890 -39.24 -35.16 -30.65
C GLU A 890 -38.17 -36.30 -30.66
N LYS A 891 -38.65 -37.54 -30.82
CA LYS A 891 -37.87 -38.79 -30.83
C LYS A 891 -37.40 -39.14 -32.25
N HIS A 892 -36.28 -39.84 -32.39
CA HIS A 892 -36.22 -41.27 -32.83
C HIS A 892 -34.77 -41.71 -33.11
N GLN A 893 -34.39 -42.90 -32.60
CA GLN A 893 -33.48 -43.92 -33.19
C GLN A 893 -32.03 -43.52 -33.61
N ASP A 894 -31.02 -44.40 -33.58
CA ASP A 894 -30.84 -45.81 -33.17
C ASP A 894 -29.52 -45.89 -32.34
N ALA A 895 -29.42 -46.66 -31.25
CA ALA A 895 -28.98 -48.06 -31.15
C ALA A 895 -27.50 -48.35 -31.55
N LEU A 896 -26.83 -49.18 -30.72
CA LEU A 896 -25.51 -49.83 -30.92
C LEU A 896 -24.25 -48.93 -30.89
N SER A 897 -23.64 -48.76 -29.71
CA SER A 897 -22.38 -49.45 -29.33
C SER A 897 -21.89 -49.06 -27.93
#